data_AF-A0A945VDH5-F1
#
_entry.id   AF-A0A945VDH5-F1
#
_cell.length_a   1.000
_cell.length_b   1.000
_cell.length_c   1.000
_cell.angle_alpha   90.00
_cell.angle_beta   90.00
_cell.angle_gamma   90.00
#
_symmetry.space_group_name_H-M   'P 1'
#
loop_
_entity.id
_entity.type
_entity.pdbx_description
1 polymer ?
#
loop_
_entity_poly.entity_id
_entity_poly.type
_entity_poly.pdbx_seq_one_letter_code
_entity_poly.pdbx_strand_id
1 'polypeptide(L)'
;MKNILRAWMIIFVSLLTVSTLTAREVQMKNTKQGSNLKQTTAGCAPASAYDWLDINNVRARINTGGDMWWDLPGGVGSKYFIPKAGSATSMFSGSLWIGGLDINNQLKLAAQRYRQVGIDYWTGPLTIDGTASVDEATCAQYDQFYKITRAEVDDFLSHTDPEDGRYVPSEDYNIPPSILNWPAHGDVSKGQSYYLAPFYDVLGDGEYDPYSGDYPYYDISNDLCKTEVITPEEEFQGTVTGSILADQVIKGDQTLWWVFNDKGNIHTETSGSAIGLEIRAQAFAFATNDVINNMTFYSYEVINRSTFELTQTYFSPWVDTDLGYAFDDFVGCDVGRGLGYCYNGKAIDGSGEVEAYGEQPPAIGVDFFQGPYMDPDGYDNPSFEGDSVAGPSFGGTCEIVTQDGFLREMTYYTEGALTTQPTIVRSAAINGVNFGNGIVDDERYGMRRFVYHNNGGNPNQSDPTNAPEYYNYLRGIWKDNTKMLYGGTAYLTGAGTVGPECNFMFPFDSDPCNWGTNGLPPNGGYNQNGFYWSEETGDNGGPNPPADRRFMQSAGPFTLDPGAVNYITVGIPWARAQSGGPWASVELLRVVDDKCQALFDNCFKVIDGPTAPDLSFVELDRELVVYISNSATSNNYLEKYEEFDPNIIQPLPGSDPPVPSDGYYRFEGYQIFQLKNAQVSVDNIYDPDLARLVAQYDIKNGITKIVNFNYSDYLGANVPVLEVDGGDNGIEHSFVLSQDAFATDDVRLVNNKQYYYLAIAYAYNNYLQYGVDFPYSQGQTHPYLAGRKNIKTYPAMPHLTVNGTVLNSNYGDSPKITRIMGNGNGGMNLD
;
A
#
# COMPACT_ATOMS: atom_id res chain seq x y z
N MET A 1 -60.45 -21.87 -37.37
CA MET A 1 -59.36 -22.20 -36.42
C MET A 1 -57.97 -22.17 -37.08
N LYS A 2 -57.61 -21.11 -37.82
CA LYS A 2 -56.23 -20.88 -38.32
C LYS A 2 -55.68 -19.49 -37.97
N ASN A 3 -56.50 -18.62 -37.38
CA ASN A 3 -56.11 -17.24 -37.04
C ASN A 3 -55.89 -17.03 -35.53
N ILE A 4 -56.13 -18.04 -34.69
CA ILE A 4 -55.84 -17.99 -33.25
C ILE A 4 -54.41 -18.50 -32.97
N LEU A 5 -53.89 -19.43 -33.76
CA LEU A 5 -52.51 -19.95 -33.63
C LEU A 5 -51.42 -18.98 -34.12
N ARG A 6 -51.74 -18.02 -35.00
CA ARG A 6 -50.78 -16.99 -35.43
C ARG A 6 -50.63 -15.85 -34.42
N ALA A 7 -51.64 -15.57 -33.60
CA ALA A 7 -51.56 -14.54 -32.57
C ALA A 7 -50.69 -14.98 -31.37
N TRP A 8 -50.71 -16.27 -31.03
CA TRP A 8 -49.91 -16.81 -29.92
C TRP A 8 -48.42 -17.02 -30.29
N MET A 9 -48.10 -17.20 -31.57
CA MET A 9 -46.71 -17.38 -32.01
C MET A 9 -45.94 -16.04 -32.15
N ILE A 10 -46.65 -14.91 -32.29
CA ILE A 10 -46.03 -13.57 -32.30
C ILE A 10 -45.82 -13.05 -30.88
N ILE A 11 -46.65 -13.46 -29.92
CA ILE A 11 -46.50 -13.08 -28.50
C ILE A 11 -45.40 -13.88 -27.80
N PHE A 12 -45.06 -15.08 -28.28
CA PHE A 12 -44.00 -15.91 -27.69
C PHE A 12 -42.58 -15.68 -28.26
N VAL A 13 -42.46 -14.97 -29.39
CA VAL A 13 -41.16 -14.64 -30.02
C VAL A 13 -40.69 -13.22 -29.66
N SER A 14 -41.54 -12.39 -29.04
CA SER A 14 -41.17 -11.09 -28.46
C SER A 14 -40.75 -11.16 -26.99
N LEU A 15 -40.55 -12.36 -26.43
CA LEU A 15 -40.25 -12.59 -25.00
C LEU A 15 -38.87 -13.25 -24.77
N LEU A 16 -38.02 -13.33 -25.80
CA LEU A 16 -36.69 -13.93 -25.74
C LEU A 16 -35.67 -13.09 -26.51
N THR A 17 -35.36 -11.89 -26.02
CA THR A 17 -34.13 -11.17 -26.35
C THR A 17 -33.70 -10.28 -25.18
N VAL A 18 -32.62 -10.72 -24.51
CA VAL A 18 -31.58 -9.92 -23.87
C VAL A 18 -32.05 -8.85 -22.86
N SER A 19 -32.05 -9.24 -21.59
CA SER A 19 -31.87 -8.32 -20.46
C SER A 19 -30.38 -7.92 -20.37
N THR A 20 -29.98 -6.91 -21.13
CA THR A 20 -28.89 -6.02 -20.73
C THR A 20 -29.52 -4.93 -19.87
N LEU A 21 -29.25 -4.93 -18.57
CA LEU A 21 -29.51 -3.79 -17.70
C LEU A 21 -28.54 -2.67 -18.10
N THR A 22 -28.89 -1.89 -19.12
CA THR A 22 -28.28 -0.57 -19.32
C THR A 22 -28.95 0.38 -18.35
N ALA A 23 -28.18 0.91 -17.40
CA ALA A 23 -28.58 2.05 -16.58
C ALA A 23 -29.07 3.18 -17.51
N ARG A 24 -30.35 3.55 -17.37
CA ARG A 24 -30.98 4.58 -18.20
C ARG A 24 -30.66 5.94 -17.59
N GLU A 25 -29.93 6.76 -18.35
CA GLU A 25 -29.68 8.18 -18.08
C GLU A 25 -30.94 8.87 -17.53
N VAL A 26 -30.83 9.41 -16.31
CA VAL A 26 -31.79 10.38 -15.79
C VAL A 26 -31.43 11.72 -16.43
N GLN A 27 -32.20 12.15 -17.43
CA GLN A 27 -32.14 13.53 -17.91
C GLN A 27 -32.53 14.48 -16.77
N MET A 28 -31.56 15.23 -16.26
CA MET A 28 -31.77 16.26 -15.23
C MET A 28 -32.79 17.29 -15.71
N LYS A 29 -33.97 17.32 -15.08
CA LYS A 29 -34.91 18.43 -15.20
C LYS A 29 -34.53 19.51 -14.20
N ASN A 30 -34.10 20.65 -14.72
CA ASN A 30 -33.87 21.90 -13.99
C ASN A 30 -35.03 22.23 -13.05
N THR A 31 -34.84 22.03 -11.75
CA THR A 31 -35.77 22.49 -10.72
C THR A 31 -35.21 23.78 -10.13
N LYS A 32 -35.98 24.87 -10.23
CA LYS A 32 -35.58 26.21 -9.77
C LYS A 32 -35.37 26.23 -8.25
N GLN A 33 -34.16 26.57 -7.82
CA GLN A 33 -33.82 26.83 -6.41
C GLN A 33 -34.43 28.15 -5.91
N GLY A 34 -34.95 28.12 -4.69
CA GLY A 34 -35.31 29.29 -3.90
C GLY A 34 -34.07 29.93 -3.29
N SER A 35 -34.06 31.26 -3.25
CA SER A 35 -32.97 32.09 -2.75
C SER A 35 -32.80 31.99 -1.23
N ASN A 36 -31.59 31.65 -0.75
CA ASN A 36 -30.93 32.36 0.36
C ASN A 36 -29.45 31.97 0.52
N LEU A 37 -28.64 33.02 0.76
CA LEU A 37 -27.20 33.09 1.08
C LEU A 37 -26.21 32.64 -0.03
N LYS A 38 -25.68 33.64 -0.75
CA LYS A 38 -24.53 33.51 -1.66
C LYS A 38 -23.28 33.15 -0.86
N GLN A 39 -22.96 31.86 -0.75
CA GLN A 39 -21.56 31.43 -0.77
C GLN A 39 -21.01 31.89 -2.13
N THR A 40 -19.96 32.70 -2.15
CA THR A 40 -19.23 33.00 -3.38
C THR A 40 -18.48 31.74 -3.76
N THR A 41 -19.07 30.94 -4.64
CA THR A 41 -18.48 29.69 -5.17
C THR A 41 -17.30 30.02 -6.08
N ALA A 42 -16.19 29.29 -5.96
CA ALA A 42 -15.03 29.45 -6.84
C ALA A 42 -15.32 29.04 -8.29
N GLY A 43 -16.34 28.20 -8.50
CA GLY A 43 -16.77 27.79 -9.83
C GLY A 43 -15.90 26.69 -10.44
N CYS A 44 -15.14 25.96 -9.62
CA CYS A 44 -14.28 24.90 -10.10
C CYS A 44 -15.08 23.82 -10.86
N ALA A 45 -14.54 23.42 -12.00
CA ALA A 45 -15.07 22.33 -12.80
C ALA A 45 -14.81 20.98 -12.09
N PRO A 46 -15.63 19.94 -12.36
CA PRO A 46 -15.31 18.58 -11.97
C PRO A 46 -13.91 18.18 -12.43
N ALA A 47 -13.11 17.62 -11.52
CA ALA A 47 -11.79 17.11 -11.83
C ALA A 47 -11.87 16.02 -12.92
N SER A 48 -10.93 16.02 -13.86
CA SER A 48 -11.01 15.19 -15.07
C SER A 48 -9.71 14.44 -15.39
N ALA A 49 -8.63 14.75 -14.68
CA ALA A 49 -7.38 14.02 -14.85
C ALA A 49 -7.37 12.71 -14.04
N TYR A 50 -6.56 11.78 -14.54
CA TYR A 50 -6.27 10.50 -13.92
C TYR A 50 -4.86 10.06 -14.26
N ASP A 51 -4.26 9.20 -13.45
CA ASP A 51 -3.04 8.46 -13.77
C ASP A 51 -3.14 7.02 -13.23
N TRP A 52 -2.20 6.19 -13.63
CA TRP A 52 -2.09 4.79 -13.24
C TRP A 52 -0.96 4.59 -12.23
N LEU A 53 -1.31 3.88 -11.17
CA LEU A 53 -0.36 3.18 -10.30
C LEU A 53 -0.24 1.74 -10.83
N ASP A 54 0.91 1.43 -11.43
CA ASP A 54 1.11 0.26 -12.28
C ASP A 54 2.54 -0.34 -12.24
N ILE A 55 3.35 0.06 -11.26
CA ILE A 55 4.72 -0.44 -11.08
C ILE A 55 4.77 -1.93 -10.69
N ASN A 56 3.78 -2.40 -9.92
CA ASN A 56 3.77 -3.74 -9.33
C ASN A 56 2.79 -4.67 -10.06
N ASN A 57 2.27 -5.73 -9.44
CA ASN A 57 1.27 -6.62 -10.05
C ASN A 57 -0.17 -6.07 -9.95
N VAL A 58 -0.34 -4.85 -9.46
CA VAL A 58 -1.61 -4.10 -9.51
C VAL A 58 -1.55 -3.10 -10.66
N ARG A 59 -2.68 -2.89 -11.33
CA ARG A 59 -2.89 -1.71 -12.18
C ARG A 59 -4.14 -1.00 -11.71
N ALA A 60 -3.96 0.13 -11.02
CA ALA A 60 -5.02 0.91 -10.40
C ALA A 60 -5.07 2.33 -10.98
N ARG A 61 -6.26 2.77 -11.39
CA ARG A 61 -6.49 4.16 -11.81
C ARG A 61 -6.82 5.04 -10.61
N ILE A 62 -6.15 6.17 -10.48
CA ILE A 62 -6.43 7.19 -9.46
C ILE A 62 -6.94 8.45 -10.17
N ASN A 63 -8.00 9.09 -9.64
CA ASN A 63 -8.52 10.34 -10.18
C ASN A 63 -8.17 11.52 -9.26
N THR A 64 -7.89 12.68 -9.84
CA THR A 64 -7.40 13.88 -9.13
C THR A 64 -8.40 14.52 -8.17
N GLY A 65 -9.69 14.14 -8.25
CA GLY A 65 -10.73 14.67 -7.36
C GLY A 65 -10.91 13.90 -6.05
N GLY A 66 -9.97 13.02 -5.68
CA GLY A 66 -9.97 12.32 -4.39
C GLY A 66 -10.73 10.98 -4.36
N ASP A 67 -11.39 10.62 -5.46
CA ASP A 67 -11.95 9.30 -5.73
C ASP A 67 -11.05 8.49 -6.70
N MET A 68 -11.19 7.17 -6.66
CA MET A 68 -10.26 6.27 -7.36
C MET A 68 -10.94 4.98 -7.82
N TRP A 69 -10.24 4.24 -8.68
CA TRP A 69 -10.54 2.87 -9.12
C TRP A 69 -11.70 2.68 -10.09
N TRP A 70 -12.35 3.76 -10.53
CA TRP A 70 -13.40 3.73 -11.55
C TRP A 70 -13.08 4.68 -12.71
N ASP A 71 -13.82 4.54 -13.81
CA ASP A 71 -13.67 5.39 -15.00
C ASP A 71 -14.51 6.67 -14.91
N LEU A 72 -13.88 7.84 -15.06
CA LEU A 72 -14.50 9.17 -14.96
C LEU A 72 -15.83 9.34 -15.73
N PRO A 73 -16.65 10.37 -15.39
CA PRO A 73 -18.02 10.49 -15.88
C PRO A 73 -18.18 10.25 -17.39
N GLY A 74 -18.91 9.17 -17.73
CA GLY A 74 -19.11 8.69 -19.11
C GLY A 74 -18.49 7.32 -19.40
N GLY A 75 -17.57 6.86 -18.55
CA GLY A 75 -17.04 5.51 -18.55
C GLY A 75 -17.94 4.50 -17.81
N VAL A 76 -17.75 3.21 -18.09
CA VAL A 76 -18.35 2.11 -17.33
C VAL A 76 -17.25 1.16 -16.84
N GLY A 77 -17.28 0.85 -15.54
CA GLY A 77 -16.55 -0.28 -14.96
C GLY A 77 -15.32 0.07 -14.12
N SER A 78 -15.00 -0.87 -13.25
CA SER A 78 -13.81 -0.88 -12.38
C SER A 78 -12.50 -0.76 -13.17
N LYS A 79 -11.48 -0.21 -12.51
CA LYS A 79 -10.12 0.07 -12.98
C LYS A 79 -9.06 -0.29 -11.92
N TYR A 80 -9.35 -1.27 -11.06
CA TYR A 80 -8.38 -1.84 -10.12
C TYR A 80 -8.14 -3.32 -10.45
N PHE A 81 -7.09 -3.59 -11.23
CA PHE A 81 -6.82 -4.92 -11.78
C PHE A 81 -5.75 -5.66 -10.97
N ILE A 82 -6.07 -6.87 -10.53
CA ILE A 82 -5.10 -7.85 -10.00
C ILE A 82 -5.44 -9.23 -10.58
N PRO A 83 -4.53 -9.91 -11.29
CA PRO A 83 -3.21 -9.43 -11.73
C PRO A 83 -3.32 -8.28 -12.75
N LYS A 84 -2.32 -7.39 -12.83
CA LYS A 84 -2.36 -6.18 -13.68
C LYS A 84 -2.66 -6.43 -15.16
N ALA A 85 -2.22 -7.57 -15.68
CA ALA A 85 -2.40 -7.96 -17.08
C ALA A 85 -3.74 -8.69 -17.33
N GLY A 86 -4.45 -9.04 -16.27
CA GLY A 86 -5.76 -9.69 -16.33
C GLY A 86 -6.90 -8.71 -16.64
N SER A 87 -8.10 -9.28 -16.69
CA SER A 87 -9.35 -8.54 -16.85
C SER A 87 -10.18 -8.44 -15.57
N ALA A 88 -9.91 -9.31 -14.59
CA ALA A 88 -10.58 -9.32 -13.31
C ALA A 88 -10.24 -8.09 -12.47
N THR A 89 -11.20 -7.64 -11.66
CA THR A 89 -11.07 -6.43 -10.86
C THR A 89 -11.38 -6.66 -9.40
N SER A 90 -10.65 -6.02 -8.50
CA SER A 90 -10.80 -6.23 -7.05
C SER A 90 -11.46 -5.08 -6.29
N MET A 91 -11.52 -3.88 -6.88
CA MET A 91 -12.13 -2.68 -6.28
C MET A 91 -12.87 -1.89 -7.35
N PHE A 92 -14.09 -1.44 -7.11
CA PHE A 92 -14.82 -0.56 -8.03
C PHE A 92 -14.55 0.91 -7.77
N SER A 93 -14.73 1.40 -6.55
CA SER A 93 -14.56 2.81 -6.22
C SER A 93 -14.10 3.00 -4.79
N GLY A 94 -13.31 4.04 -4.54
CA GLY A 94 -12.95 4.48 -3.19
C GLY A 94 -12.91 6.00 -3.09
N SER A 95 -13.17 6.56 -1.91
CA SER A 95 -12.92 7.97 -1.61
C SER A 95 -12.91 8.25 -0.10
N LEU A 96 -12.46 9.46 0.28
CA LEU A 96 -12.49 9.92 1.67
C LEU A 96 -13.84 10.53 2.04
N TRP A 97 -14.36 10.17 3.21
CA TRP A 97 -15.52 10.79 3.82
C TRP A 97 -15.12 11.43 5.14
N ILE A 98 -15.38 12.73 5.29
CA ILE A 98 -15.01 13.50 6.48
C ILE A 98 -16.19 14.36 6.90
N GLY A 99 -16.56 14.30 8.18
CA GLY A 99 -17.64 15.12 8.70
C GLY A 99 -17.55 15.35 10.20
N GLY A 100 -18.07 16.49 10.64
CA GLY A 100 -18.05 16.90 12.04
C GLY A 100 -19.02 18.05 12.31
N LEU A 101 -19.09 18.48 13.56
CA LEU A 101 -19.96 19.56 14.02
C LEU A 101 -19.13 20.80 14.34
N ASP A 102 -19.49 21.94 13.76
CA ASP A 102 -18.89 23.21 14.18
C ASP A 102 -19.32 23.59 15.61
N ILE A 103 -18.71 24.65 16.17
CA ILE A 103 -19.02 25.17 17.51
C ILE A 103 -20.49 25.56 17.73
N ASN A 104 -21.28 25.71 16.66
CA ASN A 104 -22.71 26.00 16.70
C ASN A 104 -23.57 24.72 16.51
N ASN A 105 -22.95 23.54 16.55
CA ASN A 105 -23.55 22.23 16.26
C ASN A 105 -24.11 22.11 14.84
N GLN A 106 -23.56 22.85 13.86
CA GLN A 106 -23.91 22.67 12.46
C GLN A 106 -23.02 21.61 11.82
N LEU A 107 -23.65 20.66 11.12
CA LEU A 107 -22.94 19.64 10.38
C LEU A 107 -22.17 20.27 9.20
N LYS A 108 -20.86 20.02 9.17
CA LYS A 108 -19.99 20.22 8.01
C LYS A 108 -19.52 18.85 7.55
N LEU A 109 -19.56 18.60 6.25
CA LEU A 109 -19.29 17.27 5.71
C LEU A 109 -18.87 17.37 4.26
N ALA A 110 -17.86 16.58 3.89
CA ALA A 110 -17.46 16.31 2.51
C ALA A 110 -17.39 14.80 2.32
N ALA A 111 -18.11 14.29 1.32
CA ALA A 111 -18.07 12.88 0.96
C ALA A 111 -18.46 12.73 -0.51
N GLN A 112 -17.89 11.74 -1.19
CA GLN A 112 -18.32 11.40 -2.54
C GLN A 112 -18.33 9.89 -2.77
N ARG A 113 -18.95 9.43 -3.85
CA ARG A 113 -18.87 8.03 -4.26
C ARG A 113 -18.10 7.95 -5.57
N TYR A 114 -18.81 7.70 -6.67
CA TYR A 114 -18.25 7.64 -8.03
C TYR A 114 -18.96 8.66 -8.94
N ARG A 115 -19.21 9.85 -8.38
CA ARG A 115 -19.67 11.08 -9.05
C ARG A 115 -20.91 10.97 -9.95
N GLN A 116 -21.73 9.95 -9.75
CA GLN A 116 -22.99 9.79 -10.50
C GLN A 116 -24.11 10.71 -10.00
N VAL A 117 -24.07 11.06 -8.72
CA VAL A 117 -25.10 11.89 -8.07
C VAL A 117 -24.58 13.31 -7.86
N GLY A 118 -23.35 13.46 -7.37
CA GLY A 118 -22.73 14.76 -7.25
C GLY A 118 -21.23 14.72 -6.91
N ILE A 119 -20.71 15.87 -6.51
CA ILE A 119 -19.29 16.10 -6.24
C ILE A 119 -19.16 17.02 -5.03
N ASP A 120 -18.26 16.66 -4.13
CA ASP A 120 -17.94 17.44 -2.93
C ASP A 120 -16.43 17.78 -2.83
N TYR A 121 -15.62 17.27 -3.77
CA TYR A 121 -14.18 17.52 -3.84
C TYR A 121 -13.73 18.11 -5.20
N TRP A 122 -12.74 19.00 -5.16
CA TRP A 122 -12.15 19.68 -6.32
C TRP A 122 -10.64 19.76 -6.18
N THR A 123 -9.94 19.91 -7.29
CA THR A 123 -8.46 19.96 -7.32
C THR A 123 -7.90 21.28 -6.80
N GLY A 124 -6.66 21.23 -6.34
CA GLY A 124 -5.86 22.40 -5.97
C GLY A 124 -5.83 22.74 -4.48
N PRO A 125 -4.80 23.50 -4.04
CA PRO A 125 -4.67 23.97 -2.67
C PRO A 125 -5.65 25.10 -2.37
N LEU A 126 -5.97 25.28 -1.08
CA LEU A 126 -6.78 26.37 -0.58
C LEU A 126 -5.91 27.54 -0.11
N THR A 127 -6.52 28.72 -0.02
CA THR A 127 -5.86 29.87 0.60
C THR A 127 -5.68 29.69 2.11
N ILE A 128 -4.56 30.20 2.63
CA ILE A 128 -4.19 30.13 4.06
C ILE A 128 -4.60 31.39 4.84
N ASP A 129 -5.36 32.30 4.23
CA ASP A 129 -5.83 33.57 4.80
C ASP A 129 -7.07 33.42 5.71
N GLY A 130 -7.42 32.19 6.07
CA GLY A 130 -8.61 31.83 6.83
C GLY A 130 -9.90 31.79 5.99
N THR A 131 -9.88 32.21 4.72
CA THR A 131 -11.07 32.06 3.87
C THR A 131 -11.22 30.64 3.32
N ALA A 132 -10.13 29.86 3.29
CA ALA A 132 -10.08 28.51 2.72
C ALA A 132 -10.72 28.50 1.32
N SER A 133 -10.25 29.38 0.44
CA SER A 133 -10.84 29.59 -0.89
C SER A 133 -9.90 29.12 -1.99
N VAL A 134 -10.42 29.00 -3.21
CA VAL A 134 -9.66 28.65 -4.41
C VAL A 134 -10.28 29.38 -5.60
N ASP A 135 -9.60 29.45 -6.74
CA ASP A 135 -10.17 29.95 -8.00
C ASP A 135 -10.17 28.88 -9.10
N GLU A 136 -11.01 29.08 -10.13
CA GLU A 136 -11.17 28.12 -11.23
C GLU A 136 -9.84 27.82 -11.94
N ALA A 137 -8.97 28.83 -12.10
CA ALA A 137 -7.68 28.67 -12.75
C ALA A 137 -6.73 27.78 -11.94
N THR A 138 -6.75 27.90 -10.61
CA THR A 138 -5.97 27.06 -9.70
C THR A 138 -6.50 25.63 -9.69
N CYS A 139 -7.82 25.44 -9.65
CA CYS A 139 -8.41 24.10 -9.80
C CYS A 139 -7.97 23.44 -11.11
N ALA A 140 -8.02 24.16 -12.23
CA ALA A 140 -7.57 23.64 -13.52
C ALA A 140 -6.05 23.38 -13.58
N GLN A 141 -5.23 24.22 -12.93
CA GLN A 141 -3.78 24.04 -12.85
C GLN A 141 -3.38 22.77 -12.09
N TYR A 142 -4.12 22.42 -11.03
CA TYR A 142 -3.83 21.25 -10.20
C TYR A 142 -4.68 20.01 -10.57
N ASP A 143 -5.45 20.04 -11.65
CA ASP A 143 -6.11 18.86 -12.21
C ASP A 143 -5.09 17.99 -12.99
N GLN A 144 -4.07 17.52 -12.27
CA GLN A 144 -3.01 16.63 -12.74
C GLN A 144 -2.33 15.90 -11.57
N PHE A 145 -1.62 14.81 -11.88
CA PHE A 145 -0.74 14.15 -10.92
C PHE A 145 0.72 14.54 -11.16
N TYR A 146 1.49 14.58 -10.08
CA TYR A 146 2.94 14.69 -10.11
C TYR A 146 3.49 13.30 -9.84
N LYS A 147 3.75 12.57 -10.94
CA LYS A 147 4.23 11.18 -10.94
C LYS A 147 5.76 11.17 -10.85
N ILE A 148 6.28 10.36 -9.94
CA ILE A 148 7.71 10.16 -9.73
C ILE A 148 7.97 8.69 -9.40
N THR A 149 9.13 8.19 -9.78
CA THR A 149 9.61 6.87 -9.38
C THR A 149 10.86 6.96 -8.52
N ARG A 150 11.03 5.99 -7.63
CA ARG A 150 12.22 5.88 -6.81
C ARG A 150 13.49 5.73 -7.66
N ALA A 151 13.38 5.03 -8.79
CA ALA A 151 14.47 4.87 -9.74
C ALA A 151 14.94 6.18 -10.37
N GLU A 152 14.02 7.12 -10.66
CA GLU A 152 14.40 8.46 -11.18
C GLU A 152 15.18 9.27 -10.15
N VAL A 153 14.80 9.19 -8.87
CA VAL A 153 15.50 9.88 -7.78
C VAL A 153 16.85 9.21 -7.49
N ASP A 154 16.92 7.87 -7.44
CA ASP A 154 18.18 7.15 -7.26
C ASP A 154 19.17 7.45 -8.42
N ASP A 155 18.68 7.57 -9.66
CA ASP A 155 19.51 7.98 -10.82
C ASP A 155 19.96 9.44 -10.73
N PHE A 156 19.08 10.36 -10.30
CA PHE A 156 19.44 11.76 -10.05
C PHE A 156 20.55 11.88 -9.00
N LEU A 157 20.40 11.19 -7.87
CA LEU A 157 21.40 11.18 -6.79
C LEU A 157 22.73 10.56 -7.23
N SER A 158 22.73 9.66 -8.21
CA SER A 158 23.97 9.13 -8.80
C SER A 158 24.78 10.18 -9.57
N HIS A 159 24.15 11.31 -9.91
CA HIS A 159 24.74 12.47 -10.56
C HIS A 159 24.95 13.64 -9.58
N THR A 160 24.89 13.41 -8.26
CA THR A 160 25.24 14.42 -7.25
C THR A 160 26.62 14.17 -6.66
N ASP A 161 27.28 15.23 -6.18
CA ASP A 161 28.53 15.14 -5.44
C ASP A 161 28.28 14.42 -4.10
N PRO A 162 29.00 13.34 -3.78
CA PRO A 162 28.75 12.56 -2.57
C PRO A 162 29.14 13.29 -1.28
N GLU A 163 29.90 14.38 -1.33
CA GLU A 163 30.31 15.15 -0.14
C GLU A 163 29.30 16.25 0.21
N ASP A 164 28.75 16.96 -0.78
CA ASP A 164 27.88 18.12 -0.57
C ASP A 164 26.49 18.02 -1.21
N GLY A 165 26.18 16.93 -1.91
CA GLY A 165 24.86 16.63 -2.48
C GLY A 165 24.52 17.42 -3.74
N ARG A 166 25.44 18.26 -4.25
CA ARG A 166 25.13 19.14 -5.40
C ARG A 166 25.10 18.38 -6.70
N TYR A 167 24.16 18.73 -7.58
CA TYR A 167 24.10 18.15 -8.91
C TYR A 167 25.38 18.43 -9.72
N VAL A 168 25.91 17.39 -10.35
CA VAL A 168 27.10 17.39 -11.22
C VAL A 168 26.65 17.12 -12.66
N PRO A 169 26.59 18.16 -13.52
CA PRO A 169 26.17 18.00 -14.91
C PRO A 169 27.07 17.01 -15.68
N SER A 170 26.46 16.14 -16.46
CA SER A 170 27.13 15.22 -17.39
C SER A 170 26.53 15.33 -18.79
N GLU A 171 27.26 14.90 -19.83
CA GLU A 171 26.74 14.91 -21.21
C GLU A 171 25.66 13.83 -21.43
N ASP A 172 25.65 12.80 -20.59
CA ASP A 172 24.84 11.59 -20.75
C ASP A 172 23.56 11.57 -19.90
N TYR A 173 23.36 12.57 -19.03
CA TYR A 173 22.21 12.66 -18.14
C TYR A 173 21.54 14.04 -18.17
N ASN A 174 20.21 14.04 -18.20
CA ASN A 174 19.40 15.24 -18.04
C ASN A 174 18.41 14.98 -16.90
N ILE A 175 18.26 15.96 -16.00
CA ILE A 175 17.29 15.90 -14.91
C ILE A 175 15.88 15.69 -15.51
N PRO A 176 15.15 14.65 -15.08
CA PRO A 176 13.85 14.33 -15.66
C PRO A 176 12.80 15.41 -15.31
N PRO A 177 11.77 15.61 -16.17
CA PRO A 177 10.69 16.56 -15.90
C PRO A 177 9.93 16.34 -14.60
N SER A 178 9.89 15.11 -14.10
CA SER A 178 9.26 14.72 -12.82
C SER A 178 9.97 15.34 -11.61
N ILE A 179 11.29 15.57 -11.70
CA ILE A 179 12.09 16.30 -10.70
C ILE A 179 12.03 17.79 -11.02
N LEU A 180 12.30 18.21 -12.26
CA LEU A 180 12.34 19.64 -12.62
C LEU A 180 11.04 20.40 -12.33
N ASN A 181 9.88 19.76 -12.45
CA ASN A 181 8.57 20.39 -12.27
C ASN A 181 7.86 19.90 -11.00
N TRP A 182 8.60 19.38 -10.02
CA TRP A 182 8.02 18.98 -8.74
C TRP A 182 7.32 20.18 -8.08
N PRO A 183 6.09 20.03 -7.56
CA PRO A 183 5.29 21.15 -7.07
C PRO A 183 5.66 21.46 -5.61
N ALA A 184 6.95 21.66 -5.33
CA ALA A 184 7.47 21.95 -4.00
C ALA A 184 6.80 23.18 -3.38
N HIS A 185 6.48 24.17 -4.22
CA HIS A 185 5.91 25.45 -3.78
C HIS A 185 4.53 25.76 -4.37
N GLY A 186 3.67 26.36 -3.55
CA GLY A 186 2.43 27.00 -3.99
C GLY A 186 2.64 28.47 -4.41
N ASP A 187 1.64 29.05 -5.05
CA ASP A 187 1.64 30.45 -5.46
C ASP A 187 1.23 31.37 -4.30
N VAL A 188 2.24 31.91 -3.61
CA VAL A 188 2.04 32.84 -2.49
C VAL A 188 1.28 34.12 -2.89
N SER A 189 1.31 34.51 -4.17
CA SER A 189 0.56 35.68 -4.65
C SER A 189 -0.94 35.45 -4.70
N LYS A 190 -1.36 34.17 -4.72
CA LYS A 190 -2.74 33.71 -4.57
C LYS A 190 -3.09 33.34 -3.12
N GLY A 191 -2.18 33.53 -2.17
CA GLY A 191 -2.39 33.18 -0.76
C GLY A 191 -2.32 31.69 -0.47
N GLN A 192 -1.60 30.91 -1.29
CA GLN A 192 -1.36 29.48 -1.06
C GLN A 192 -0.18 29.28 -0.10
N SER A 193 -0.08 28.07 0.48
CA SER A 193 1.10 27.65 1.24
C SER A 193 2.35 27.75 0.38
N TYR A 194 3.48 28.17 0.98
CA TYR A 194 4.75 28.18 0.28
C TYR A 194 5.35 26.78 0.21
N TYR A 195 5.16 25.93 1.22
CA TYR A 195 5.55 24.52 1.19
C TYR A 195 4.34 23.66 0.87
N LEU A 196 4.39 22.95 -0.26
CA LEU A 196 3.26 22.17 -0.77
C LEU A 196 3.59 20.67 -0.86
N ALA A 197 4.40 20.25 -1.84
CA ALA A 197 4.92 18.88 -1.88
C ALA A 197 6.29 18.79 -1.18
N PRO A 198 6.59 17.71 -0.46
CA PRO A 198 7.85 17.57 0.27
C PRO A 198 9.03 17.47 -0.70
N PHE A 199 10.14 18.12 -0.37
CA PHE A 199 11.40 18.05 -1.09
C PHE A 199 12.58 18.05 -0.12
N TYR A 200 13.68 17.42 -0.53
CA TYR A 200 14.93 17.50 0.18
C TYR A 200 15.68 18.74 -0.30
N ASP A 201 15.92 19.66 0.62
CA ASP A 201 16.62 20.93 0.38
C ASP A 201 18.11 20.77 0.73
N VAL A 202 18.95 20.67 -0.28
CA VAL A 202 20.39 20.42 -0.13
C VAL A 202 21.10 21.64 0.46
N LEU A 203 20.64 22.85 0.13
CA LEU A 203 21.28 24.09 0.59
C LEU A 203 20.70 24.62 1.90
N GLY A 204 19.53 24.13 2.31
CA GLY A 204 18.81 24.58 3.49
C GLY A 204 18.31 26.02 3.36
N ASP A 205 18.06 26.51 2.14
CA ASP A 205 17.61 27.87 1.87
C ASP A 205 16.08 28.00 1.68
N GLY A 206 15.38 26.87 1.64
CA GLY A 206 13.94 26.75 1.51
C GLY A 206 13.42 26.86 0.08
N GLU A 207 14.27 26.98 -0.93
CA GLU A 207 13.88 27.01 -2.34
C GLU A 207 14.07 25.62 -2.96
N TYR A 208 13.27 25.29 -3.97
CA TYR A 208 13.43 24.07 -4.74
C TYR A 208 14.19 24.31 -6.04
N ASP A 209 15.47 23.95 -6.07
CA ASP A 209 16.35 24.00 -7.24
C ASP A 209 17.08 22.66 -7.49
N PRO A 210 16.57 21.84 -8.42
CA PRO A 210 17.24 20.59 -8.82
C PRO A 210 18.67 20.77 -9.34
N TYR A 211 19.05 21.95 -9.86
CA TYR A 211 20.43 22.20 -10.27
C TYR A 211 21.37 22.44 -9.10
N SER A 212 20.82 22.75 -7.92
CA SER A 212 21.55 22.83 -6.66
C SER A 212 21.59 21.50 -5.91
N GLY A 213 20.87 20.48 -6.39
CA GLY A 213 20.83 19.13 -5.82
C GLY A 213 19.47 18.72 -5.25
N ASP A 214 18.46 19.60 -5.26
CA ASP A 214 17.19 19.31 -4.60
C ASP A 214 16.36 18.27 -5.35
N TYR A 215 15.61 17.46 -4.60
CA TYR A 215 14.81 16.38 -5.18
C TYR A 215 13.52 16.10 -4.38
N PRO A 216 12.49 15.48 -4.99
CA PRO A 216 11.30 15.03 -4.27
C PRO A 216 11.68 14.12 -3.08
N TYR A 217 11.23 14.43 -1.87
CA TYR A 217 11.84 13.87 -0.66
C TYR A 217 11.41 12.41 -0.39
N TYR A 218 12.25 11.46 -0.79
CA TYR A 218 12.25 10.10 -0.24
C TYR A 218 13.18 10.02 0.98
N ASP A 219 12.72 9.46 2.11
CA ASP A 219 13.58 9.16 3.26
C ASP A 219 14.46 7.92 2.98
N ILE A 220 15.56 8.11 2.25
CA ILE A 220 16.42 7.03 1.77
C ILE A 220 17.16 6.33 2.91
N SER A 221 17.69 7.10 3.84
CA SER A 221 18.44 6.58 5.00
C SER A 221 17.50 5.94 6.04
N ASN A 222 16.22 6.31 6.04
CA ASN A 222 15.23 5.98 7.07
C ASN A 222 15.45 6.74 8.38
N ASP A 223 16.14 7.89 8.32
CA ASP A 223 16.53 8.65 9.50
C ASP A 223 15.34 9.41 10.12
N LEU A 224 14.27 9.67 9.34
CA LEU A 224 13.06 10.30 9.85
C LEU A 224 12.12 9.31 10.52
N CYS A 225 12.30 8.01 10.27
CA CYS A 225 11.39 6.99 10.78
C CYS A 225 11.26 7.04 12.31
N LYS A 226 10.02 7.18 12.79
CA LYS A 226 9.69 7.32 14.23
C LYS A 226 10.30 8.56 14.90
N THR A 227 10.52 9.63 14.14
CA THR A 227 10.93 10.94 14.66
C THR A 227 9.77 11.94 14.59
N GLU A 228 9.79 12.93 15.49
CA GLU A 228 8.81 14.02 15.53
C GLU A 228 9.33 15.30 14.87
N VAL A 229 10.12 15.15 13.80
CA VAL A 229 10.63 16.32 13.06
C VAL A 229 9.44 17.05 12.44
N ILE A 230 9.21 18.28 12.85
CA ILE A 230 8.15 19.14 12.31
C ILE A 230 8.43 19.54 10.86
N THR A 231 7.38 19.81 10.09
CA THR A 231 7.55 20.22 8.69
C THR A 231 8.01 21.68 8.56
N PRO A 232 8.67 22.06 7.45
CA PRO A 232 9.03 23.46 7.17
C PRO A 232 7.84 24.42 7.15
N GLU A 233 6.63 23.97 6.77
CA GLU A 233 5.42 24.81 6.80
C GLU A 233 5.09 25.23 8.24
N GLU A 234 5.14 24.29 9.17
CA GLU A 234 4.91 24.58 10.59
C GLU A 234 6.03 25.44 11.19
N GLU A 235 7.29 25.06 10.95
CA GLU A 235 8.44 25.74 11.53
C GLU A 235 8.56 27.20 11.08
N PHE A 236 8.40 27.47 9.78
CA PHE A 236 8.70 28.78 9.21
C PHE A 236 7.45 29.62 8.90
N GLN A 237 6.33 29.01 8.50
CA GLN A 237 5.10 29.75 8.20
C GLN A 237 4.13 29.79 9.38
N GLY A 238 4.10 28.74 10.21
CA GLY A 238 3.18 28.63 11.36
C GLY A 238 1.70 28.63 10.94
N THR A 239 1.41 28.19 9.71
CA THR A 239 0.06 28.13 9.13
C THR A 239 -0.64 26.79 9.38
N VAL A 240 0.11 25.83 9.92
CA VAL A 240 -0.33 24.50 10.30
C VAL A 240 0.19 24.13 11.68
N THR A 241 -0.37 23.10 12.30
CA THR A 241 0.04 22.59 13.61
C THR A 241 -0.10 21.07 13.67
N GLY A 242 0.88 20.38 14.26
CA GLY A 242 0.89 18.92 14.42
C GLY A 242 1.40 18.17 13.18
N SER A 243 2.18 18.85 12.33
CA SER A 243 2.77 18.27 11.13
C SER A 243 4.04 17.47 11.47
N ILE A 244 4.20 16.30 10.84
CA ILE A 244 5.38 15.43 11.00
C ILE A 244 5.97 15.15 9.62
N LEU A 245 7.26 15.45 9.46
CA LEU A 245 7.98 15.29 8.19
C LEU A 245 8.06 13.81 7.75
N ALA A 246 8.26 12.88 8.68
CA ALA A 246 8.27 11.43 8.40
C ALA A 246 6.96 10.93 7.76
N ASP A 247 5.82 11.52 8.15
CA ASP A 247 4.53 11.19 7.56
C ASP A 247 4.36 11.88 6.20
N GLN A 248 4.91 13.08 6.02
CA GLN A 248 4.77 13.88 4.80
C GLN A 248 5.60 13.37 3.62
N VAL A 249 6.82 12.85 3.84
CA VAL A 249 7.73 12.40 2.76
C VAL A 249 7.07 11.39 1.80
N ILE A 250 7.54 11.38 0.54
CA ILE A 250 7.02 10.48 -0.49
C ILE A 250 7.57 9.06 -0.33
N LYS A 251 6.72 8.08 -0.67
CA LYS A 251 6.92 6.65 -0.38
C LYS A 251 6.69 5.80 -1.64
N GLY A 252 7.18 4.57 -1.67
CA GLY A 252 6.99 3.64 -2.81
C GLY A 252 8.05 3.71 -3.89
N ASP A 253 8.05 2.72 -4.79
CA ASP A 253 8.88 2.75 -6.00
C ASP A 253 8.25 3.57 -7.14
N GLN A 254 6.93 3.72 -7.09
CA GLN A 254 6.16 4.66 -7.90
C GLN A 254 5.19 5.39 -6.99
N THR A 255 5.16 6.72 -7.13
CA THR A 255 4.32 7.61 -6.33
C THR A 255 3.56 8.54 -7.26
N LEU A 256 2.26 8.66 -7.03
CA LEU A 256 1.42 9.71 -7.59
C LEU A 256 1.12 10.70 -6.47
N TRP A 257 1.60 11.94 -6.57
CA TRP A 257 1.29 13.00 -5.60
C TRP A 257 0.31 14.01 -6.22
N TRP A 258 -0.68 14.47 -5.45
CA TRP A 258 -1.62 15.51 -5.87
C TRP A 258 -2.26 16.22 -4.67
N VAL A 259 -2.96 17.32 -4.93
CA VAL A 259 -3.68 18.11 -3.91
C VAL A 259 -5.11 18.40 -4.36
N PHE A 260 -6.05 18.24 -3.45
CA PHE A 260 -7.48 18.52 -3.65
C PHE A 260 -8.11 19.11 -2.37
N ASN A 261 -9.35 19.57 -2.47
CA ASN A 261 -10.04 20.30 -1.42
C ASN A 261 -11.56 20.09 -1.48
N ASP A 262 -12.28 20.43 -0.41
CA ASP A 262 -13.74 20.34 -0.37
C ASP A 262 -14.47 21.67 -0.61
N LYS A 263 -13.79 22.73 -1.06
CA LYS A 263 -14.35 24.09 -1.12
C LYS A 263 -14.21 24.79 -2.48
N GLY A 264 -14.02 24.02 -3.54
CA GLY A 264 -13.99 24.51 -4.93
C GLY A 264 -15.37 24.85 -5.52
N ASN A 265 -16.47 24.25 -5.03
CA ASN A 265 -17.82 24.59 -5.46
C ASN A 265 -18.88 24.18 -4.43
N ILE A 266 -20.16 24.30 -4.78
CA ILE A 266 -21.27 23.79 -3.96
C ILE A 266 -21.22 22.26 -3.96
N HIS A 267 -21.29 21.67 -2.77
CA HIS A 267 -21.45 20.23 -2.57
C HIS A 267 -22.77 19.75 -3.18
N THR A 268 -22.70 18.83 -4.13
CA THR A 268 -23.89 18.27 -4.78
C THR A 268 -24.09 16.79 -4.51
N GLU A 269 -23.09 16.06 -4.00
CA GLU A 269 -23.30 14.66 -3.60
C GLU A 269 -24.09 14.64 -2.29
N THR A 270 -23.55 15.28 -1.26
CA THR A 270 -24.13 15.24 0.09
C THR A 270 -25.13 16.36 0.32
N SER A 271 -25.08 17.43 -0.49
CA SER A 271 -25.72 18.72 -0.21
C SER A 271 -25.31 19.32 1.15
N GLY A 272 -24.15 18.90 1.67
CA GLY A 272 -23.56 19.36 2.93
C GLY A 272 -22.99 20.76 2.84
N SER A 273 -22.64 21.31 4.00
CA SER A 273 -21.83 22.52 4.05
C SER A 273 -20.36 22.14 4.05
N ALA A 274 -19.58 22.71 3.13
CA ALA A 274 -18.14 22.55 3.08
C ALA A 274 -17.46 22.93 4.39
N ILE A 275 -16.39 22.22 4.71
CA ILE A 275 -15.52 22.39 5.85
C ILE A 275 -14.45 23.45 5.52
N GLY A 276 -13.77 23.33 4.38
CA GLY A 276 -12.52 24.06 4.09
C GLY A 276 -11.28 23.19 4.35
N LEU A 277 -11.35 21.92 3.93
CA LEU A 277 -10.25 20.97 3.97
C LEU A 277 -9.39 21.12 2.72
N GLU A 278 -8.08 21.21 2.93
CA GLU A 278 -7.06 20.90 1.93
C GLU A 278 -6.52 19.50 2.21
N ILE A 279 -6.42 18.67 1.19
CA ILE A 279 -5.93 17.30 1.29
C ILE A 279 -4.79 17.14 0.29
N ARG A 280 -3.58 16.90 0.81
CA ARG A 280 -2.41 16.56 0.01
C ARG A 280 -2.25 15.06 0.09
N ALA A 281 -2.30 14.39 -1.06
CA ALA A 281 -2.42 12.95 -1.14
C ALA A 281 -1.28 12.34 -1.93
N GLN A 282 -0.92 11.13 -1.54
CA GLN A 282 -0.06 10.27 -2.33
C GLN A 282 -0.65 8.86 -2.44
N ALA A 283 -0.56 8.29 -3.63
CA ALA A 283 -0.83 6.88 -3.92
C ALA A 283 0.47 6.24 -4.37
N PHE A 284 0.84 5.12 -3.74
CA PHE A 284 2.15 4.51 -3.96
C PHE A 284 2.11 2.98 -3.89
N ALA A 285 3.10 2.37 -4.54
CA ALA A 285 3.25 0.92 -4.62
C ALA A 285 4.73 0.52 -4.71
N PHE A 286 5.00 -0.73 -4.35
CA PHE A 286 6.34 -1.33 -4.39
C PHE A 286 6.37 -2.47 -5.41
N ALA A 287 7.37 -2.46 -6.28
CA ALA A 287 7.73 -3.60 -7.09
C ALA A 287 8.60 -4.54 -6.25
N THR A 288 7.98 -5.60 -5.73
CA THR A 288 8.65 -6.63 -4.93
C THR A 288 8.44 -8.01 -5.54
N ASN A 289 9.18 -9.00 -5.05
CA ASN A 289 9.05 -10.39 -5.48
C ASN A 289 8.16 -11.21 -4.54
N ASP A 290 7.41 -10.56 -3.65
CA ASP A 290 6.58 -11.20 -2.63
C ASP A 290 5.13 -10.67 -2.67
N VAL A 291 4.36 -10.92 -1.60
CA VAL A 291 2.93 -10.55 -1.56
C VAL A 291 2.69 -9.03 -1.61
N ILE A 292 3.67 -8.20 -1.24
CA ILE A 292 3.57 -6.73 -1.31
C ILE A 292 3.37 -6.27 -2.77
N ASN A 293 3.85 -7.05 -3.74
CA ASN A 293 3.69 -6.80 -5.16
C ASN A 293 2.21 -6.77 -5.62
N ASN A 294 1.28 -7.28 -4.80
CA ASN A 294 -0.16 -7.27 -5.07
C ASN A 294 -0.92 -6.19 -4.29
N MET A 295 -0.23 -5.17 -3.76
CA MET A 295 -0.83 -4.18 -2.86
C MET A 295 -0.68 -2.75 -3.39
N THR A 296 -1.56 -1.86 -2.96
CA THR A 296 -1.39 -0.41 -3.14
C THR A 296 -1.60 0.30 -1.82
N PHE A 297 -0.99 1.47 -1.67
CA PHE A 297 -1.00 2.25 -0.44
C PHE A 297 -1.41 3.69 -0.74
N TYR A 298 -2.07 4.32 0.24
CA TYR A 298 -2.58 5.68 0.11
C TYR A 298 -2.31 6.42 1.42
N SER A 299 -1.74 7.61 1.32
CA SER A 299 -1.53 8.50 2.46
C SER A 299 -2.11 9.88 2.17
N TYR A 300 -2.75 10.47 3.19
CA TYR A 300 -3.44 11.75 3.11
C TYR A 300 -2.98 12.64 4.27
N GLU A 301 -2.44 13.79 3.92
CA GLU A 301 -2.26 14.92 4.83
C GLU A 301 -3.53 15.78 4.75
N VAL A 302 -4.34 15.74 5.81
CA VAL A 302 -5.61 16.46 5.91
C VAL A 302 -5.41 17.72 6.74
N ILE A 303 -5.64 18.88 6.13
CA ILE A 303 -5.41 20.19 6.74
C ILE A 303 -6.73 20.96 6.83
N ASN A 304 -7.11 21.38 8.03
CA ASN A 304 -8.25 22.29 8.22
C ASN A 304 -7.82 23.74 7.94
N ARG A 305 -8.05 24.24 6.73
CA ARG A 305 -7.74 25.64 6.35
C ARG A 305 -8.83 26.63 6.79
N SER A 306 -9.92 26.15 7.36
CA SER A 306 -11.02 27.00 7.85
C SER A 306 -10.65 27.72 9.15
N THR A 307 -11.47 28.69 9.57
CA THR A 307 -11.30 29.41 10.85
C THR A 307 -12.10 28.81 11.99
N PHE A 308 -12.78 27.67 11.79
CA PHE A 308 -13.61 27.07 12.82
C PHE A 308 -13.12 25.68 13.19
N GLU A 309 -13.24 25.39 14.49
CA GLU A 309 -13.04 24.09 15.08
C GLU A 309 -14.21 23.17 14.69
N LEU A 310 -13.87 21.91 14.37
CA LEU A 310 -14.84 20.84 14.23
C LEU A 310 -14.69 19.85 15.38
N THR A 311 -15.79 19.62 16.08
CA THR A 311 -15.90 18.60 17.12
C THR A 311 -16.66 17.39 16.59
N GLN A 312 -16.52 16.24 17.26
CA GLN A 312 -17.16 15.00 16.82
C GLN A 312 -16.79 14.67 15.37
N THR A 313 -15.54 14.93 15.00
CA THR A 313 -15.06 14.72 13.64
C THR A 313 -14.79 13.24 13.42
N TYR A 314 -15.25 12.74 12.29
CA TYR A 314 -15.00 11.38 11.84
C TYR A 314 -14.38 11.41 10.45
N PHE A 315 -13.46 10.48 10.25
CA PHE A 315 -12.84 10.21 8.97
C PHE A 315 -13.13 8.77 8.60
N SER A 316 -13.32 8.49 7.31
CA SER A 316 -13.39 7.12 6.83
C SER A 316 -12.98 6.99 5.37
N PRO A 317 -12.20 5.96 4.98
CA PRO A 317 -12.21 5.49 3.62
C PRO A 317 -13.54 4.78 3.39
N TRP A 318 -14.31 5.29 2.43
CA TRP A 318 -15.47 4.58 1.89
C TRP A 318 -15.02 3.81 0.66
N VAL A 319 -15.42 2.54 0.56
CA VAL A 319 -15.12 1.69 -0.59
C VAL A 319 -16.35 0.95 -1.11
N ASP A 320 -16.35 0.80 -2.42
CA ASP A 320 -17.25 -0.01 -3.23
C ASP A 320 -16.37 -1.08 -3.89
N THR A 321 -16.44 -2.31 -3.39
CA THR A 321 -15.44 -3.32 -3.73
C THR A 321 -15.71 -3.96 -5.08
N ASP A 322 -16.93 -4.41 -5.36
CA ASP A 322 -17.25 -5.26 -6.52
C ASP A 322 -16.13 -6.28 -6.80
N LEU A 323 -15.91 -7.22 -5.88
CA LEU A 323 -14.80 -8.17 -5.97
C LEU A 323 -15.09 -9.20 -7.08
N GLY A 324 -14.70 -8.83 -8.29
CA GLY A 324 -15.15 -9.48 -9.50
C GLY A 324 -16.62 -9.21 -9.76
N TYR A 325 -17.48 -10.20 -9.53
CA TYR A 325 -18.93 -10.06 -9.71
C TYR A 325 -19.61 -9.45 -8.48
N ALA A 326 -19.92 -8.16 -8.56
CA ALA A 326 -20.53 -7.37 -7.50
C ALA A 326 -21.68 -8.02 -6.70
N PHE A 327 -22.54 -8.84 -7.32
CA PHE A 327 -23.73 -9.38 -6.63
C PHE A 327 -23.51 -10.67 -5.85
N ASP A 328 -22.26 -11.11 -5.68
CA ASP A 328 -21.95 -12.21 -4.76
C ASP A 328 -20.92 -11.88 -3.68
N ASP A 329 -20.79 -10.59 -3.33
CA ASP A 329 -19.89 -10.14 -2.29
C ASP A 329 -20.45 -10.31 -0.86
N PHE A 330 -19.53 -10.64 0.05
CA PHE A 330 -19.62 -10.55 1.50
C PHE A 330 -18.52 -9.63 2.03
N VAL A 331 -18.75 -9.05 3.20
CA VAL A 331 -17.80 -8.16 3.87
C VAL A 331 -17.62 -8.52 5.34
N GLY A 332 -16.48 -8.14 5.90
CA GLY A 332 -16.24 -8.24 7.33
C GLY A 332 -15.08 -7.39 7.79
N CYS A 333 -14.72 -7.53 9.06
CA CYS A 333 -13.55 -6.84 9.59
C CYS A 333 -12.75 -7.71 10.55
N ASP A 334 -11.47 -7.40 10.66
CA ASP A 334 -10.58 -7.85 11.72
C ASP A 334 -10.30 -6.65 12.63
N VAL A 335 -10.87 -6.70 13.83
CA VAL A 335 -10.82 -5.62 14.82
C VAL A 335 -9.41 -5.32 15.28
N GLY A 336 -8.63 -6.35 15.63
CA GLY A 336 -7.27 -6.20 16.16
C GLY A 336 -6.31 -5.66 15.11
N ARG A 337 -6.50 -6.02 13.84
CA ARG A 337 -5.68 -5.52 12.73
C ARG A 337 -6.09 -4.12 12.25
N GLY A 338 -7.32 -3.70 12.51
CA GLY A 338 -7.86 -2.51 11.87
C GLY A 338 -8.30 -2.74 10.41
N LEU A 339 -8.37 -4.00 9.96
CA LEU A 339 -8.63 -4.42 8.59
C LEU A 339 -10.13 -4.58 8.31
N GLY A 340 -10.61 -4.00 7.22
CA GLY A 340 -11.93 -4.26 6.63
C GLY A 340 -11.72 -5.06 5.35
N TYR A 341 -12.56 -6.06 5.05
CA TYR A 341 -12.33 -6.93 3.91
C TYR A 341 -13.61 -7.32 3.17
N CYS A 342 -13.43 -7.65 1.89
CA CYS A 342 -14.44 -8.22 1.01
C CYS A 342 -13.98 -9.58 0.47
N TYR A 343 -14.92 -10.50 0.32
CA TYR A 343 -14.74 -11.83 -0.24
C TYR A 343 -16.06 -12.33 -0.83
N ASN A 344 -16.04 -13.24 -1.79
CA ASN A 344 -17.29 -13.73 -2.38
C ASN A 344 -18.00 -14.70 -1.42
N GLY A 345 -19.32 -14.55 -1.27
CA GLY A 345 -20.18 -15.49 -0.54
C GLY A 345 -20.46 -16.80 -1.28
N LYS A 346 -19.76 -17.05 -2.39
CA LYS A 346 -19.84 -18.29 -3.19
C LYS A 346 -18.45 -18.75 -3.60
N ALA A 347 -18.29 -20.06 -3.79
CA ALA A 347 -17.02 -20.66 -4.22
C ALA A 347 -16.62 -20.37 -5.67
N ILE A 348 -17.56 -19.87 -6.48
CA ILE A 348 -17.34 -19.42 -7.85
C ILE A 348 -17.84 -17.98 -7.90
N ASP A 349 -16.95 -17.06 -8.24
CA ASP A 349 -17.24 -15.66 -8.50
C ASP A 349 -17.82 -15.52 -9.92
N GLY A 350 -19.05 -15.04 -9.98
CA GLY A 350 -19.77 -14.80 -11.22
C GLY A 350 -20.12 -16.07 -12.00
N SER A 351 -20.37 -15.88 -13.29
CA SER A 351 -20.79 -16.89 -14.27
C SER A 351 -20.04 -16.80 -15.61
N GLY A 352 -18.95 -16.03 -15.66
CA GLY A 352 -18.09 -15.83 -16.83
C GLY A 352 -18.02 -14.39 -17.33
N GLU A 353 -18.43 -13.44 -16.50
CA GLU A 353 -18.20 -12.00 -16.68
C GLU A 353 -16.69 -11.70 -16.76
N VAL A 354 -16.34 -10.59 -17.40
CA VAL A 354 -14.93 -10.27 -17.73
C VAL A 354 -14.15 -9.88 -16.47
N GLU A 355 -14.86 -9.24 -15.54
CA GLU A 355 -14.40 -8.79 -14.24
C GLU A 355 -14.28 -9.91 -13.20
N ALA A 356 -14.93 -11.07 -13.42
CA ALA A 356 -15.00 -12.15 -12.44
C ALA A 356 -13.73 -13.03 -12.40
N TYR A 357 -13.40 -13.53 -11.21
CA TYR A 357 -12.28 -14.42 -10.93
C TYR A 357 -12.56 -15.90 -11.15
N GLY A 358 -13.84 -16.29 -11.21
CA GLY A 358 -14.27 -17.69 -11.37
C GLY A 358 -14.07 -18.52 -10.11
N GLU A 359 -13.59 -19.77 -10.28
CA GLU A 359 -13.35 -20.68 -9.15
C GLU A 359 -12.26 -20.16 -8.20
N GLN A 360 -12.44 -20.44 -6.91
CA GLN A 360 -11.48 -20.08 -5.85
C GLN A 360 -11.19 -18.56 -5.87
N PRO A 361 -12.18 -17.71 -5.58
CA PRO A 361 -12.01 -16.28 -5.66
C PRO A 361 -11.06 -15.73 -4.57
N PRO A 362 -10.48 -14.54 -4.80
CA PRO A 362 -9.63 -13.87 -3.83
C PRO A 362 -10.43 -13.27 -2.67
N ALA A 363 -9.71 -12.65 -1.74
CA ALA A 363 -10.22 -11.65 -0.81
C ALA A 363 -9.39 -10.37 -0.98
N ILE A 364 -10.02 -9.21 -0.74
CA ILE A 364 -9.37 -7.90 -0.75
C ILE A 364 -9.66 -7.17 0.54
N GLY A 365 -8.67 -6.43 1.04
CA GLY A 365 -8.76 -5.68 2.27
C GLY A 365 -8.57 -4.18 2.09
N VAL A 366 -8.91 -3.45 3.14
CA VAL A 366 -8.53 -2.07 3.41
C VAL A 366 -7.99 -2.07 4.83
N ASP A 367 -6.67 -1.94 4.95
CA ASP A 367 -5.97 -1.89 6.22
C ASP A 367 -5.78 -0.43 6.67
N PHE A 368 -6.02 -0.17 7.94
CA PHE A 368 -6.00 1.16 8.53
C PHE A 368 -4.78 1.30 9.44
N PHE A 369 -3.63 1.62 8.85
CA PHE A 369 -2.37 1.71 9.59
C PHE A 369 -2.30 2.90 10.54
N GLN A 370 -2.86 4.04 10.12
CA GLN A 370 -2.70 5.30 10.83
C GLN A 370 -3.92 6.18 10.58
N GLY A 371 -4.47 6.74 11.66
CA GLY A 371 -5.58 7.68 11.59
C GLY A 371 -5.29 9.02 12.25
N PRO A 372 -6.36 9.81 12.47
CA PRO A 372 -6.26 11.11 13.10
C PRO A 372 -5.77 10.97 14.55
N TYR A 373 -5.13 12.03 15.02
CA TYR A 373 -4.74 12.17 16.42
C TYR A 373 -5.95 12.10 17.35
N MET A 374 -5.70 11.55 18.53
CA MET A 374 -6.63 11.66 19.64
C MET A 374 -6.61 13.07 20.21
N ASP A 375 -7.73 13.50 20.80
CA ASP A 375 -7.77 14.77 21.52
C ASP A 375 -6.80 14.72 22.70
N PRO A 376 -5.87 15.69 22.83
CA PRO A 376 -4.88 15.70 23.89
C PRO A 376 -5.52 15.58 25.27
N ASP A 377 -5.06 14.62 26.07
CA ASP A 377 -5.49 14.42 27.45
C ASP A 377 -4.36 14.56 28.49
N GLY A 378 -3.13 14.76 28.01
CA GLY A 378 -1.94 15.04 28.79
C GLY A 378 -1.24 13.79 29.32
N TYR A 379 -1.55 12.61 28.78
CA TYR A 379 -1.00 11.32 29.19
C TYR A 379 -0.55 10.49 27.99
N ASP A 380 0.57 9.78 28.16
CA ASP A 380 0.89 8.60 27.33
C ASP A 380 -0.08 7.47 27.71
N ASN A 381 -1.09 7.25 26.87
CA ASN A 381 -2.13 6.26 27.04
C ASN A 381 -1.57 4.84 26.81
N PRO A 382 -2.01 3.83 27.56
CA PRO A 382 -1.35 2.55 27.61
C PRO A 382 -1.60 1.74 26.33
N SER A 383 -0.56 1.06 25.86
CA SER A 383 -0.69 0.08 24.77
C SER A 383 -1.55 -1.12 25.18
N PHE A 384 -2.15 -1.77 24.19
CA PHE A 384 -2.87 -3.03 24.43
C PHE A 384 -1.90 -4.20 24.61
N GLU A 385 -1.02 -4.47 23.63
CA GLU A 385 -0.13 -5.66 23.60
C GLU A 385 1.32 -5.42 24.06
N GLY A 386 1.68 -4.23 24.56
CA GLY A 386 3.06 -3.93 24.95
C GLY A 386 3.58 -4.77 26.11
N ASP A 387 4.90 -4.95 26.20
CA ASP A 387 5.58 -5.70 27.27
C ASP A 387 5.93 -4.86 28.51
N SER A 388 5.45 -3.61 28.56
CA SER A 388 5.78 -2.61 29.58
C SER A 388 7.26 -2.20 29.62
N VAL A 389 8.00 -2.34 28.51
CA VAL A 389 9.38 -1.84 28.36
C VAL A 389 9.43 -0.47 27.68
N ALA A 390 8.53 -0.21 26.72
CA ALA A 390 8.46 1.09 26.04
C ALA A 390 7.63 2.14 26.83
N GLY A 391 6.68 1.67 27.64
CA GLY A 391 5.73 2.54 28.36
C GLY A 391 4.63 1.72 29.04
N PRO A 392 3.55 2.37 29.53
CA PRO A 392 2.45 1.67 30.17
C PRO A 392 1.72 0.73 29.19
N SER A 393 1.35 -0.47 29.65
CA SER A 393 0.68 -1.47 28.83
C SER A 393 -0.29 -2.35 29.62
N PHE A 394 -1.30 -2.86 28.92
CA PHE A 394 -2.22 -3.89 29.40
C PHE A 394 -1.76 -5.34 29.12
N GLY A 395 -0.72 -5.55 28.30
CA GLY A 395 -0.17 -6.89 28.01
C GLY A 395 -1.20 -7.88 27.47
N GLY A 396 -2.09 -7.41 26.59
CA GLY A 396 -3.14 -8.19 25.91
C GLY A 396 -4.40 -8.44 26.73
N THR A 397 -4.55 -7.84 27.92
CA THR A 397 -5.73 -8.09 28.76
C THR A 397 -6.95 -7.23 28.38
N CYS A 398 -8.10 -7.88 28.25
CA CYS A 398 -9.38 -7.24 27.93
C CYS A 398 -9.90 -6.26 29.01
N GLU A 399 -9.22 -6.13 30.15
CA GLU A 399 -9.56 -5.12 31.15
C GLU A 399 -9.54 -3.70 30.56
N ILE A 400 -8.70 -3.44 29.54
CA ILE A 400 -8.58 -2.15 28.86
C ILE A 400 -9.94 -1.65 28.36
N VAL A 401 -10.81 -2.54 27.87
CA VAL A 401 -12.12 -2.18 27.33
C VAL A 401 -13.06 -1.70 28.43
N THR A 402 -13.07 -2.40 29.56
CA THR A 402 -13.94 -2.04 30.70
C THR A 402 -13.43 -0.83 31.49
N GLN A 403 -12.19 -0.43 31.25
CA GLN A 403 -11.50 0.68 31.92
C GLN A 403 -11.34 1.90 31.03
N ASP A 404 -11.95 1.93 29.85
CA ASP A 404 -11.91 3.09 28.94
C ASP A 404 -12.32 4.39 29.65
N GLY A 405 -11.45 5.40 29.57
CA GLY A 405 -11.61 6.72 30.20
C GLY A 405 -11.27 6.80 31.69
N PHE A 406 -10.85 5.71 32.34
CA PHE A 406 -10.44 5.73 33.75
C PHE A 406 -8.96 6.09 33.92
N LEU A 407 -8.65 6.85 34.97
CA LEU A 407 -7.28 7.09 35.42
C LEU A 407 -6.76 5.90 36.23
N ARG A 408 -5.56 5.42 35.91
CA ARG A 408 -4.88 4.29 36.55
C ARG A 408 -3.44 4.65 36.90
N GLU A 409 -2.97 4.19 38.06
CA GLU A 409 -1.55 4.18 38.36
C GLU A 409 -0.93 2.95 37.70
N MET A 410 -0.07 3.15 36.69
CA MET A 410 0.57 2.07 35.96
C MET A 410 2.07 2.08 36.22
N THR A 411 2.63 0.87 36.42
CA THR A 411 4.06 0.68 36.67
C THR A 411 4.67 -0.07 35.50
N TYR A 412 5.71 0.50 34.90
CA TYR A 412 6.42 -0.07 33.75
C TYR A 412 7.93 0.12 33.91
N TYR A 413 8.73 -0.58 33.12
CA TYR A 413 10.18 -0.45 33.11
C TYR A 413 10.59 0.58 32.07
N THR A 414 11.38 1.58 32.46
CA THR A 414 12.00 2.54 31.53
C THR A 414 13.39 2.92 32.05
N GLU A 415 14.35 3.09 31.14
CA GLU A 415 15.75 3.43 31.47
C GLU A 415 16.40 2.50 32.54
N GLY A 416 15.99 1.23 32.60
CA GLY A 416 16.50 0.26 33.56
C GLY A 416 15.96 0.40 34.99
N ALA A 417 14.91 1.21 35.20
CA ALA A 417 14.22 1.39 36.48
C ALA A 417 12.71 1.18 36.34
N LEU A 418 12.05 0.87 37.46
CA LEU A 418 10.58 0.86 37.54
C LEU A 418 10.09 2.30 37.70
N THR A 419 9.20 2.71 36.81
CA THR A 419 8.50 4.00 36.85
C THR A 419 7.02 3.74 37.10
N THR A 420 6.41 4.51 37.99
CA THR A 420 4.96 4.50 38.23
C THR A 420 4.43 5.89 37.94
N GLN A 421 3.42 5.99 37.08
CA GLN A 421 2.76 7.25 36.79
C GLN A 421 1.24 7.06 36.60
N PRO A 422 0.46 8.13 36.83
CA PRO A 422 -0.93 8.15 36.45
C PRO A 422 -1.06 8.16 34.91
N THR A 423 -1.95 7.33 34.38
CA THR A 423 -2.23 7.18 32.95
C THR A 423 -3.74 7.07 32.73
N ILE A 424 -4.28 7.72 31.70
CA ILE A 424 -5.67 7.52 31.27
C ILE A 424 -5.74 6.31 30.34
N VAL A 425 -6.66 5.39 30.61
CA VAL A 425 -6.86 4.20 29.79
C VAL A 425 -7.73 4.53 28.58
N ARG A 426 -7.29 4.12 27.39
CA ARG A 426 -8.03 4.27 26.14
C ARG A 426 -8.10 2.95 25.40
N SER A 427 -9.31 2.44 25.21
CA SER A 427 -9.58 1.23 24.45
C SER A 427 -9.25 1.36 22.96
N ALA A 428 -8.97 2.58 22.48
CA ALA A 428 -8.46 2.83 21.13
C ALA A 428 -7.11 2.15 20.85
N ALA A 429 -6.35 1.81 21.89
CA ALA A 429 -5.06 1.15 21.79
C ALA A 429 -5.07 -0.26 21.18
N ILE A 430 -6.25 -0.86 20.96
CA ILE A 430 -6.35 -2.21 20.39
C ILE A 430 -5.83 -2.26 18.95
N ASN A 431 -6.10 -1.22 18.15
CA ASN A 431 -5.67 -1.12 16.76
C ASN A 431 -5.21 0.29 16.37
N GLY A 432 -5.08 1.19 17.35
CA GLY A 432 -4.47 2.50 17.16
C GLY A 432 -2.95 2.44 17.36
N VAL A 433 -2.26 3.48 16.93
CA VAL A 433 -0.80 3.55 16.98
C VAL A 433 -0.30 4.54 18.03
N ASN A 434 0.97 4.40 18.41
CA ASN A 434 1.72 5.22 19.36
C ASN A 434 1.35 5.11 20.85
N PHE A 435 0.37 4.29 21.22
CA PHE A 435 0.06 4.05 22.63
C PHE A 435 1.25 3.43 23.38
N GLY A 436 1.57 3.96 24.57
CA GLY A 436 2.54 3.39 25.49
C GLY A 436 3.97 3.46 25.00
N ASN A 437 4.31 4.46 24.18
CA ASN A 437 5.63 4.65 23.60
C ASN A 437 6.51 5.66 24.39
N GLY A 438 5.97 6.25 25.47
CA GLY A 438 6.64 7.25 26.30
C GLY A 438 6.47 8.70 25.83
N ILE A 439 5.78 8.93 24.72
CA ILE A 439 5.45 10.25 24.17
C ILE A 439 4.02 10.58 24.58
N VAL A 440 3.79 11.83 24.96
CA VAL A 440 2.48 12.28 25.46
C VAL A 440 1.70 12.89 24.31
N ASP A 441 0.43 12.47 24.16
CA ASP A 441 -0.54 12.99 23.21
C ASP A 441 -0.18 12.78 21.71
N ASP A 442 0.63 11.76 21.39
CA ASP A 442 0.93 11.35 20.00
C ASP A 442 0.09 10.15 19.53
N GLU A 443 -0.87 9.69 20.35
CA GLU A 443 -1.75 8.57 20.06
C GLU A 443 -2.71 8.88 18.92
N ARG A 444 -2.91 7.87 18.07
CA ARG A 444 -3.75 8.00 16.88
C ARG A 444 -4.79 6.90 16.83
N TYR A 445 -5.99 7.27 16.42
CA TYR A 445 -7.08 6.32 16.25
C TYR A 445 -6.79 5.36 15.10
N GLY A 446 -7.01 4.06 15.33
CA GLY A 446 -7.24 3.09 14.27
C GLY A 446 -8.71 3.02 13.87
N MET A 447 -9.13 1.88 13.32
CA MET A 447 -10.54 1.63 12.98
C MET A 447 -11.40 1.60 14.25
N ARG A 448 -12.33 2.55 14.41
CA ARG A 448 -13.26 2.62 15.55
C ARG A 448 -14.65 2.09 15.25
N ARG A 449 -15.03 2.03 13.96
CA ARG A 449 -16.32 1.53 13.49
C ARG A 449 -16.16 0.85 12.14
N PHE A 450 -16.89 -0.23 11.93
CA PHE A 450 -17.03 -0.87 10.62
C PHE A 450 -18.52 -0.97 10.26
N VAL A 451 -18.91 -0.32 9.17
CA VAL A 451 -20.31 -0.27 8.68
C VAL A 451 -20.33 -0.71 7.23
N TYR A 452 -21.28 -1.57 6.87
CA TYR A 452 -21.57 -1.86 5.47
C TYR A 452 -22.94 -1.33 5.05
N HIS A 453 -23.10 -1.06 3.75
CA HIS A 453 -24.39 -0.77 3.13
C HIS A 453 -24.44 -1.35 1.71
N ASN A 454 -25.65 -1.45 1.14
CA ASN A 454 -25.87 -2.09 -0.16
C ASN A 454 -26.28 -1.09 -1.24
N ASN A 455 -26.08 -1.48 -2.50
CA ASN A 455 -26.67 -0.83 -3.68
C ASN A 455 -28.18 -1.11 -3.79
N GLY A 456 -28.95 -0.70 -2.78
CA GLY A 456 -30.39 -0.92 -2.70
C GLY A 456 -30.80 -1.88 -1.58
N GLY A 457 -31.95 -2.54 -1.74
CA GLY A 457 -32.55 -3.36 -0.68
C GLY A 457 -33.28 -2.51 0.37
N ASN A 458 -32.96 -2.71 1.65
CA ASN A 458 -33.59 -1.94 2.74
C ASN A 458 -33.21 -0.45 2.62
N PRO A 459 -34.19 0.47 2.51
CA PRO A 459 -33.90 1.90 2.37
C PRO A 459 -33.01 2.49 3.46
N ASN A 460 -33.04 1.92 4.68
CA ASN A 460 -32.25 2.39 5.81
C ASN A 460 -30.81 1.85 5.85
N GLN A 461 -30.51 0.83 5.02
CA GLN A 461 -29.21 0.14 4.89
C GLN A 461 -28.68 0.21 3.45
N SER A 462 -29.04 1.27 2.74
CA SER A 462 -28.68 1.51 1.34
C SER A 462 -28.01 2.87 1.21
N ASP A 463 -27.45 3.18 0.04
CA ASP A 463 -26.79 4.46 -0.24
C ASP A 463 -27.41 5.71 0.44
N PRO A 464 -26.59 6.54 1.09
CA PRO A 464 -27.05 7.80 1.68
C PRO A 464 -27.36 8.83 0.59
N THR A 465 -28.23 9.79 0.91
CA THR A 465 -28.77 10.76 -0.06
C THR A 465 -28.65 12.22 0.37
N ASN A 466 -28.23 12.47 1.62
CA ASN A 466 -28.08 13.80 2.19
C ASN A 466 -27.07 13.77 3.36
N ALA A 467 -26.42 14.90 3.65
CA ALA A 467 -25.32 14.98 4.61
C ALA A 467 -25.59 14.30 5.98
N PRO A 468 -26.77 14.44 6.64
CA PRO A 468 -27.07 13.69 7.86
C PRO A 468 -26.96 12.17 7.73
N GLU A 469 -27.33 11.59 6.59
CA GLU A 469 -27.24 10.15 6.33
C GLU A 469 -25.78 9.69 6.15
N TYR A 470 -24.97 10.45 5.41
CA TYR A 470 -23.52 10.18 5.29
C TYR A 470 -22.85 10.24 6.67
N TYR A 471 -23.18 11.27 7.46
CA TYR A 471 -22.65 11.44 8.82
C TYR A 471 -23.14 10.35 9.79
N ASN A 472 -24.32 9.79 9.58
CA ASN A 472 -24.77 8.63 10.36
C ASN A 472 -23.89 7.41 10.09
N TYR A 473 -23.56 7.12 8.83
CA TYR A 473 -22.66 6.01 8.51
C TYR A 473 -21.25 6.20 9.08
N LEU A 474 -20.68 7.43 9.03
CA LEU A 474 -19.40 7.73 9.69
C LEU A 474 -19.42 7.42 11.20
N ARG A 475 -20.60 7.47 11.82
CA ARG A 475 -20.80 7.25 13.26
C ARG A 475 -21.26 5.84 13.62
N GLY A 476 -21.41 4.92 12.66
CA GLY A 476 -21.93 3.58 12.95
C GLY A 476 -23.43 3.58 13.23
N ILE A 477 -24.16 4.47 12.56
CA ILE A 477 -25.60 4.68 12.74
C ILE A 477 -26.28 4.52 11.37
N TRP A 478 -27.43 3.86 11.35
CA TRP A 478 -28.25 3.72 10.14
C TRP A 478 -28.91 5.04 9.74
N LYS A 479 -29.39 5.14 8.49
CA LYS A 479 -30.00 6.37 7.94
C LYS A 479 -31.18 6.89 8.76
N ASP A 480 -31.94 5.98 9.39
CA ASP A 480 -33.08 6.30 10.24
C ASP A 480 -32.71 6.67 11.69
N ASN A 481 -31.41 6.86 11.98
CA ASN A 481 -30.84 7.15 13.30
C ASN A 481 -30.88 5.98 14.29
N THR A 482 -31.21 4.76 13.84
CA THR A 482 -31.04 3.57 14.68
C THR A 482 -29.56 3.17 14.73
N LYS A 483 -29.09 2.75 15.90
CA LYS A 483 -27.73 2.25 16.07
C LYS A 483 -27.62 0.81 15.56
N MET A 484 -26.40 0.43 15.17
CA MET A 484 -26.08 -0.96 14.87
C MET A 484 -26.20 -1.83 16.12
N LEU A 485 -26.74 -3.03 15.96
CA LEU A 485 -26.84 -4.06 17.00
C LEU A 485 -26.07 -5.31 16.58
N TYR A 486 -25.52 -6.05 17.53
CA TYR A 486 -24.78 -7.28 17.22
C TYR A 486 -25.66 -8.36 16.58
N GLY A 487 -25.10 -9.10 15.62
CA GLY A 487 -25.76 -10.20 14.90
C GLY A 487 -26.58 -9.74 13.69
N GLY A 488 -26.98 -10.69 12.83
CA GLY A 488 -27.86 -10.35 11.71
C GLY A 488 -27.21 -9.45 10.68
N THR A 489 -28.02 -8.50 10.21
CA THR A 489 -27.61 -7.34 9.38
C THR A 489 -27.26 -6.12 10.24
N ALA A 490 -27.15 -6.29 11.56
CA ALA A 490 -27.03 -5.25 12.57
C ALA A 490 -28.15 -4.20 12.62
N TYR A 491 -29.25 -4.43 11.93
CA TYR A 491 -30.40 -3.54 11.96
C TYR A 491 -31.45 -4.05 12.95
N LEU A 492 -32.04 -3.16 13.75
CA LEU A 492 -32.94 -3.50 14.86
C LEU A 492 -34.04 -4.53 14.52
N THR A 493 -34.58 -4.49 13.30
CA THR A 493 -35.63 -5.41 12.84
C THR A 493 -35.12 -6.46 11.85
N GLY A 494 -33.81 -6.58 11.67
CA GLY A 494 -33.17 -7.57 10.80
C GLY A 494 -33.17 -8.96 11.44
N ALA A 495 -33.40 -9.99 10.64
CA ALA A 495 -33.25 -11.37 11.07
C ALA A 495 -31.83 -11.63 11.62
N GLY A 496 -31.71 -12.50 12.63
CA GLY A 496 -30.43 -12.80 13.28
C GLY A 496 -29.87 -11.71 14.20
N THR A 497 -30.48 -10.52 14.26
CA THR A 497 -30.01 -9.42 15.12
C THR A 497 -30.39 -9.67 16.58
N VAL A 498 -29.41 -9.69 17.47
CA VAL A 498 -29.58 -10.10 18.88
C VAL A 498 -29.15 -9.04 19.88
N GLY A 499 -28.32 -8.08 19.47
CA GLY A 499 -27.76 -7.05 20.35
C GLY A 499 -26.62 -7.58 21.25
N PRO A 500 -25.97 -6.70 22.05
CA PRO A 500 -26.28 -5.29 22.29
C PRO A 500 -25.87 -4.36 21.14
N GLU A 501 -25.93 -3.04 21.34
CA GLU A 501 -25.35 -2.07 20.39
C GLU A 501 -23.88 -2.41 20.10
N CYS A 502 -23.47 -2.29 18.84
CA CYS A 502 -22.10 -2.60 18.42
C CYS A 502 -21.51 -1.54 17.49
N ASN A 503 -20.18 -1.50 17.44
CA ASN A 503 -19.41 -0.59 16.56
C ASN A 503 -18.83 -1.30 15.32
N PHE A 504 -18.67 -2.62 15.35
CA PHE A 504 -18.11 -3.42 14.26
C PHE A 504 -19.12 -4.45 13.79
N MET A 505 -19.35 -4.48 12.48
CA MET A 505 -20.14 -5.52 11.84
C MET A 505 -19.23 -6.66 11.39
N PHE A 506 -19.66 -7.90 11.64
CA PHE A 506 -18.97 -9.12 11.19
C PHE A 506 -17.49 -9.23 11.62
N PRO A 507 -17.15 -9.03 12.91
CA PRO A 507 -15.77 -9.13 13.38
C PRO A 507 -15.22 -10.57 13.40
N PHE A 508 -16.08 -11.58 13.20
CA PHE A 508 -15.75 -12.99 13.39
C PHE A 508 -15.06 -13.23 14.76
N ASP A 509 -13.86 -13.81 14.78
CA ASP A 509 -13.08 -14.12 15.98
C ASP A 509 -12.12 -13.00 16.40
N SER A 510 -12.07 -11.89 15.67
CA SER A 510 -11.10 -10.81 15.89
C SER A 510 -11.45 -9.84 17.02
N ASP A 511 -12.65 -9.97 17.61
CA ASP A 511 -13.10 -9.17 18.75
C ASP A 511 -13.25 -10.00 20.04
N PRO A 512 -12.17 -10.64 20.55
CA PRO A 512 -12.25 -11.53 21.71
C PRO A 512 -12.60 -10.77 23.01
N CYS A 513 -12.27 -9.48 23.08
CA CYS A 513 -12.58 -8.63 24.22
C CYS A 513 -13.98 -8.00 24.17
N ASN A 514 -14.77 -8.28 23.13
CA ASN A 514 -16.06 -7.63 22.88
C ASN A 514 -15.93 -6.10 22.89
N TRP A 515 -14.83 -5.58 22.34
CA TRP A 515 -14.54 -4.16 22.18
C TRP A 515 -15.64 -3.45 21.41
N GLY A 516 -16.19 -4.11 20.38
CA GLY A 516 -17.29 -3.58 19.59
C GLY A 516 -18.55 -3.29 20.40
N THR A 517 -18.72 -3.95 21.55
CA THR A 517 -19.88 -3.82 22.44
C THR A 517 -19.49 -3.26 23.82
N ASN A 518 -18.35 -2.59 23.93
CA ASN A 518 -17.81 -2.02 25.18
C ASN A 518 -17.64 -3.07 26.30
N GLY A 519 -17.15 -4.27 25.94
CA GLY A 519 -16.89 -5.37 26.85
C GLY A 519 -18.13 -6.18 27.25
N LEU A 520 -19.31 -5.85 26.69
CA LEU A 520 -20.54 -6.60 26.95
C LEU A 520 -20.60 -7.85 26.06
N PRO A 521 -20.71 -9.05 26.62
CA PRO A 521 -20.87 -10.26 25.82
C PRO A 521 -22.11 -10.15 24.92
N PRO A 522 -21.99 -10.43 23.60
CA PRO A 522 -23.13 -10.44 22.70
C PRO A 522 -24.19 -11.47 23.12
N ASN A 523 -25.44 -11.17 22.79
CA ASN A 523 -26.55 -12.10 22.99
C ASN A 523 -26.46 -13.26 21.97
N GLY A 524 -27.36 -14.25 22.08
CA GLY A 524 -27.45 -15.34 21.09
C GLY A 524 -26.31 -16.37 21.14
N GLY A 525 -25.40 -16.27 22.11
CA GLY A 525 -24.28 -17.20 22.27
C GLY A 525 -23.07 -16.91 21.39
N TYR A 526 -23.03 -15.75 20.73
CA TYR A 526 -21.85 -15.30 19.99
C TYR A 526 -20.66 -15.06 20.93
N ASN A 527 -19.46 -15.17 20.36
CA ASN A 527 -18.16 -15.06 21.02
C ASN A 527 -17.98 -16.09 22.15
N GLN A 528 -18.66 -17.24 22.04
CA GLN A 528 -18.60 -18.35 22.98
C GLN A 528 -18.51 -19.66 22.20
N ASN A 529 -17.67 -20.59 22.66
CA ASN A 529 -17.51 -21.93 22.09
C ASN A 529 -17.22 -21.95 20.58
N GLY A 530 -16.50 -20.95 20.05
CA GLY A 530 -16.15 -20.86 18.63
C GLY A 530 -17.29 -20.40 17.72
N PHE A 531 -18.42 -19.91 18.26
CA PHE A 531 -19.50 -19.33 17.47
C PHE A 531 -19.33 -17.82 17.34
N TYR A 532 -19.12 -17.34 16.12
CA TYR A 532 -18.77 -15.95 15.84
C TYR A 532 -19.72 -15.33 14.81
N TRP A 533 -19.81 -14.00 14.82
CA TRP A 533 -20.66 -13.26 13.89
C TRP A 533 -19.87 -12.89 12.64
N SER A 534 -20.31 -13.41 11.50
CA SER A 534 -19.83 -13.11 10.16
C SER A 534 -21.01 -13.08 9.19
N GLU A 535 -20.77 -12.67 7.93
CA GLU A 535 -21.79 -12.79 6.88
C GLU A 535 -22.27 -14.25 6.72
N GLU A 536 -21.40 -15.24 6.93
CA GLU A 536 -21.71 -16.68 6.87
C GLU A 536 -22.66 -17.16 7.98
N THR A 537 -22.78 -16.40 9.08
CA THR A 537 -23.62 -16.76 10.23
C THR A 537 -24.74 -15.74 10.51
N GLY A 538 -24.83 -14.68 9.70
CA GLY A 538 -25.71 -13.53 9.90
C GLY A 538 -27.20 -13.86 9.85
N ASP A 539 -27.65 -14.78 8.99
CA ASP A 539 -29.07 -15.14 8.88
C ASP A 539 -29.43 -16.30 9.82
N ASN A 540 -29.54 -16.01 11.12
CA ASN A 540 -29.90 -16.98 12.17
C ASN A 540 -29.02 -18.24 12.18
N GLY A 541 -27.70 -18.06 11.97
CA GLY A 541 -26.72 -19.14 11.89
C GLY A 541 -26.47 -19.68 10.49
N GLY A 542 -27.10 -19.12 9.46
CA GLY A 542 -26.74 -19.32 8.04
C GLY A 542 -26.22 -18.04 7.38
N PRO A 543 -25.79 -18.11 6.11
CA PRO A 543 -25.23 -16.97 5.40
C PRO A 543 -26.29 -15.92 5.07
N ASN A 544 -25.95 -14.65 5.26
CA ASN A 544 -26.71 -13.54 4.70
C ASN A 544 -26.79 -13.65 3.17
N PRO A 545 -27.78 -13.03 2.52
CA PRO A 545 -27.78 -12.94 1.05
C PRO A 545 -26.57 -12.12 0.57
N PRO A 546 -25.73 -12.67 -0.32
CA PRO A 546 -24.68 -11.91 -1.00
C PRO A 546 -25.30 -10.79 -1.86
N ALA A 547 -24.61 -9.68 -2.00
CA ALA A 547 -25.07 -8.51 -2.76
C ALA A 547 -23.89 -7.59 -3.11
N ASP A 548 -24.19 -6.52 -3.84
CA ASP A 548 -23.28 -5.40 -4.08
C ASP A 548 -23.03 -4.64 -2.76
N ARG A 549 -21.89 -4.96 -2.12
CA ARG A 549 -21.48 -4.49 -0.80
C ARG A 549 -20.58 -3.26 -0.90
N ARG A 550 -20.88 -2.26 -0.08
CA ARG A 550 -20.00 -1.13 0.23
C ARG A 550 -19.69 -1.13 1.71
N PHE A 551 -18.51 -0.66 2.10
CA PHE A 551 -18.20 -0.50 3.51
C PHE A 551 -17.36 0.73 3.81
N MET A 552 -17.28 1.02 5.11
CA MET A 552 -16.53 2.13 5.68
C MET A 552 -15.86 1.71 6.98
N GLN A 553 -14.64 2.18 7.18
CA GLN A 553 -13.86 2.02 8.41
C GLN A 553 -13.64 3.38 9.05
N SER A 554 -14.47 3.75 10.02
CA SER A 554 -14.43 5.12 10.54
C SER A 554 -13.54 5.23 11.78
N ALA A 555 -12.71 6.28 11.81
CA ALA A 555 -11.93 6.71 12.97
C ALA A 555 -12.58 7.94 13.63
N GLY A 556 -12.37 8.10 14.93
CA GLY A 556 -12.94 9.19 15.75
C GLY A 556 -14.01 8.77 16.78
N PRO A 557 -14.65 9.74 17.47
CA PRO A 557 -14.58 11.17 17.22
C PRO A 557 -13.25 11.81 17.66
N PHE A 558 -12.85 12.88 16.99
CA PHE A 558 -11.76 13.79 17.41
C PHE A 558 -12.14 15.25 17.13
N THR A 559 -11.32 16.17 17.63
CA THR A 559 -11.42 17.61 17.43
C THR A 559 -10.40 18.03 16.38
N LEU A 560 -10.88 18.72 15.34
CA LEU A 560 -10.06 19.20 14.24
C LEU A 560 -10.01 20.74 14.30
N ASP A 561 -8.93 21.24 14.90
CA ASP A 561 -8.70 22.67 15.06
C ASP A 561 -8.34 23.36 13.74
N PRO A 562 -8.57 24.68 13.62
CA PRO A 562 -8.02 25.48 12.53
C PRO A 562 -6.50 25.31 12.43
N GLY A 563 -6.01 24.96 11.25
CA GLY A 563 -4.58 24.70 10.99
C GLY A 563 -4.09 23.31 11.39
N ALA A 564 -4.89 22.50 12.10
CA ALA A 564 -4.47 21.16 12.49
C ALA A 564 -4.23 20.26 11.27
N VAL A 565 -3.13 19.48 11.34
CA VAL A 565 -2.75 18.48 10.35
C VAL A 565 -3.01 17.10 10.92
N ASN A 566 -3.65 16.25 10.13
CA ASN A 566 -3.80 14.82 10.43
C ASN A 566 -3.30 13.99 9.27
N TYR A 567 -2.47 13.00 9.56
CA TYR A 567 -2.02 12.02 8.58
C TYR A 567 -2.83 10.75 8.69
N ILE A 568 -3.22 10.25 7.52
CA ILE A 568 -4.05 9.07 7.43
C ILE A 568 -3.48 8.17 6.35
N THR A 569 -3.18 6.93 6.72
CA THR A 569 -2.53 5.99 5.83
C THR A 569 -3.28 4.67 5.81
N VAL A 570 -3.59 4.19 4.61
CA VAL A 570 -4.32 2.94 4.38
C VAL A 570 -3.62 2.08 3.34
N GLY A 571 -3.72 0.76 3.51
CA GLY A 571 -3.22 -0.24 2.59
C GLY A 571 -4.36 -1.03 1.96
N ILE A 572 -4.16 -1.51 0.74
CA ILE A 572 -5.13 -2.37 0.04
C ILE A 572 -4.48 -3.74 -0.17
N PRO A 573 -4.45 -4.62 0.86
CA PRO A 573 -3.93 -5.97 0.72
C PRO A 573 -4.85 -6.83 -0.14
N TRP A 574 -4.28 -7.78 -0.86
CA TRP A 574 -5.02 -8.75 -1.68
C TRP A 574 -4.41 -10.13 -1.52
N ALA A 575 -5.26 -11.14 -1.42
CA ALA A 575 -4.84 -12.53 -1.29
C ALA A 575 -5.78 -13.47 -2.03
N ARG A 576 -5.23 -14.53 -2.62
CA ARG A 576 -6.01 -15.61 -3.23
C ARG A 576 -5.44 -16.95 -2.81
N ALA A 577 -6.16 -17.67 -1.96
CA ALA A 577 -5.78 -19.03 -1.60
C ALA A 577 -5.88 -19.95 -2.83
N GLN A 578 -5.06 -20.99 -2.88
CA GLN A 578 -5.08 -21.95 -4.00
C GLN A 578 -6.23 -22.97 -3.91
N SER A 579 -6.81 -23.14 -2.71
CA SER A 579 -7.92 -24.05 -2.43
C SER A 579 -8.59 -23.65 -1.12
N GLY A 580 -9.71 -24.30 -0.76
CA GLY A 580 -10.40 -24.05 0.51
C GLY A 580 -11.57 -23.07 0.41
N GLY A 581 -11.84 -22.53 -0.78
CA GLY A 581 -12.94 -21.61 -1.05
C GLY A 581 -12.63 -20.16 -0.63
N PRO A 582 -13.64 -19.28 -0.64
CA PRO A 582 -13.46 -17.84 -0.41
C PRO A 582 -12.91 -17.51 0.98
N TRP A 583 -13.36 -18.24 2.01
CA TRP A 583 -12.89 -18.00 3.38
C TRP A 583 -11.40 -18.28 3.56
N ALA A 584 -10.84 -19.28 2.87
CA ALA A 584 -9.41 -19.52 2.90
C ALA A 584 -8.61 -18.33 2.34
N SER A 585 -9.17 -17.59 1.36
CA SER A 585 -8.56 -16.34 0.88
C SER A 585 -8.60 -15.23 1.95
N VAL A 586 -9.62 -15.18 2.81
CA VAL A 586 -9.68 -14.25 3.96
C VAL A 586 -8.63 -14.62 5.02
N GLU A 587 -8.45 -15.91 5.31
CA GLU A 587 -7.40 -16.37 6.23
C GLU A 587 -6.01 -16.01 5.73
N LEU A 588 -5.74 -16.21 4.43
CA LEU A 588 -4.49 -15.78 3.81
C LEU A 588 -4.36 -14.25 3.80
N LEU A 589 -5.45 -13.52 3.58
CA LEU A 589 -5.45 -12.05 3.62
C LEU A 589 -4.97 -11.53 4.98
N ARG A 590 -5.41 -12.13 6.09
CA ARG A 590 -4.96 -11.77 7.44
C ARG A 590 -3.45 -11.96 7.63
N VAL A 591 -2.86 -13.02 7.06
CA VAL A 591 -1.41 -13.26 7.10
C VAL A 591 -0.65 -12.26 6.23
N VAL A 592 -1.22 -11.91 5.08
CA VAL A 592 -0.67 -10.94 4.14
C VAL A 592 -0.73 -9.52 4.72
N ASP A 593 -1.77 -9.21 5.48
CA ASP A 593 -1.97 -7.96 6.23
C ASP A 593 -0.90 -7.75 7.31
N ASP A 594 -0.52 -8.79 8.05
CA ASP A 594 0.56 -8.72 9.04
C ASP A 594 1.90 -8.22 8.41
N LYS A 595 2.15 -8.54 7.13
CA LYS A 595 3.30 -8.00 6.37
C LYS A 595 3.12 -6.53 5.98
N CYS A 596 1.89 -6.10 5.73
CA CYS A 596 1.58 -4.71 5.45
C CYS A 596 1.85 -3.85 6.67
N GLN A 597 1.40 -4.31 7.85
CA GLN A 597 1.65 -3.66 9.12
C GLN A 597 3.15 -3.56 9.39
N ALA A 598 3.91 -4.65 9.19
CA ALA A 598 5.38 -4.61 9.34
C ALA A 598 6.06 -3.61 8.39
N LEU A 599 5.56 -3.48 7.15
CA LEU A 599 6.05 -2.49 6.19
C LEU A 599 5.76 -1.06 6.67
N PHE A 600 4.55 -0.81 7.19
CA PHE A 600 4.18 0.48 7.77
C PHE A 600 5.02 0.82 9.02
N ASP A 601 5.20 -0.14 9.93
CA ASP A 601 5.99 0.03 11.16
C ASP A 601 7.48 0.32 10.88
N ASN A 602 7.94 -0.06 9.67
CA ASN A 602 9.26 0.27 9.13
C ASN A 602 9.24 1.52 8.22
N CYS A 603 8.23 2.38 8.37
CA CYS A 603 8.05 3.63 7.62
C CYS A 603 8.08 3.45 6.10
N PHE A 604 7.55 2.31 5.63
CA PHE A 604 7.54 1.91 4.23
C PHE A 604 8.91 1.73 3.58
N LYS A 605 9.96 1.49 4.37
CA LYS A 605 11.23 1.00 3.87
C LYS A 605 11.15 -0.50 3.62
N VAL A 606 11.18 -0.89 2.35
CA VAL A 606 11.30 -2.29 1.94
C VAL A 606 12.76 -2.71 2.06
N ILE A 607 12.99 -3.94 2.55
CA ILE A 607 14.33 -4.54 2.52
C ILE A 607 14.75 -4.78 1.07
N ASP A 608 15.86 -4.17 0.67
CA ASP A 608 16.36 -4.25 -0.70
C ASP A 608 17.45 -5.32 -0.81
N GLY A 609 17.21 -6.45 -1.48
CA GLY A 609 18.33 -7.34 -1.82
C GLY A 609 19.46 -6.63 -2.62
N PRO A 610 20.63 -7.26 -2.78
CA PRO A 610 21.76 -6.64 -3.48
C PRO A 610 21.38 -6.27 -4.90
N THR A 611 21.67 -5.04 -5.32
CA THR A 611 21.38 -4.55 -6.66
C THR A 611 22.06 -5.44 -7.71
N ALA A 612 21.31 -5.84 -8.73
CA ALA A 612 21.82 -6.69 -9.80
C ALA A 612 22.97 -5.99 -10.57
N PRO A 613 23.94 -6.75 -11.08
CA PRO A 613 25.06 -6.18 -11.81
C PRO A 613 24.65 -5.76 -13.23
N ASP A 614 25.43 -4.85 -13.82
CA ASP A 614 25.40 -4.61 -15.25
C ASP A 614 26.15 -5.71 -16.01
N LEU A 615 25.55 -6.18 -17.11
CA LEU A 615 26.17 -7.13 -18.02
C LEU A 615 26.66 -6.42 -19.28
N SER A 616 27.90 -6.66 -19.65
CA SER A 616 28.44 -6.27 -20.97
C SER A 616 28.98 -7.48 -21.71
N PHE A 617 28.90 -7.42 -23.05
CA PHE A 617 29.19 -8.57 -23.92
C PHE A 617 30.26 -8.23 -24.93
N VAL A 618 31.22 -9.15 -25.12
CA VAL A 618 32.05 -9.21 -26.31
C VAL A 618 31.54 -10.33 -27.18
N GLU A 619 31.00 -9.95 -28.34
CA GLU A 619 30.37 -10.84 -29.30
C GLU A 619 31.42 -11.47 -30.24
N LEU A 620 31.52 -12.80 -30.22
CA LEU A 620 32.48 -13.59 -30.98
C LEU A 620 31.78 -14.64 -31.85
N ASP A 621 32.54 -15.43 -32.60
CA ASP A 621 32.02 -16.51 -33.44
C ASP A 621 31.39 -17.61 -32.57
N ARG A 622 30.05 -17.60 -32.48
CA ARG A 622 29.22 -18.52 -31.70
C ARG A 622 29.55 -18.51 -30.20
N GLU A 623 30.06 -17.39 -29.71
CA GLU A 623 30.55 -17.25 -28.36
C GLU A 623 30.28 -15.82 -27.86
N LEU A 624 29.97 -15.71 -26.57
CA LEU A 624 29.80 -14.44 -25.87
C LEU A 624 30.71 -14.46 -24.64
N VAL A 625 31.63 -13.49 -24.56
CA VAL A 625 32.33 -13.21 -23.29
C VAL A 625 31.50 -12.19 -22.54
N VAL A 626 31.02 -12.58 -21.36
CA VAL A 626 30.20 -11.75 -20.49
C VAL A 626 31.10 -11.13 -19.43
N TYR A 627 30.90 -9.86 -19.14
CA TYR A 627 31.50 -9.16 -18.01
C TYR A 627 30.41 -8.65 -17.07
N ILE A 628 30.65 -8.81 -15.77
CA ILE A 628 29.81 -8.37 -14.67
C ILE A 628 30.46 -7.15 -14.04
N SER A 629 29.69 -6.09 -13.82
CA SER A 629 30.15 -4.91 -13.08
C SER A 629 29.04 -4.32 -12.22
N ASN A 630 29.37 -3.88 -11.01
CA ASN A 630 28.46 -3.10 -10.18
C ASN A 630 28.83 -1.62 -10.29
N SER A 631 27.84 -0.76 -10.54
CA SER A 631 28.02 0.69 -10.45
C SER A 631 28.56 1.11 -9.08
N ALA A 632 29.33 2.19 -9.01
CA ALA A 632 29.81 2.79 -7.75
C ALA A 632 28.67 3.23 -6.81
N THR A 633 27.50 3.51 -7.36
CA THR A 633 26.29 3.93 -6.64
C THR A 633 25.37 2.76 -6.28
N SER A 634 25.70 1.55 -6.70
CA SER A 634 24.97 0.33 -6.35
C SER A 634 25.10 0.04 -4.85
N ASN A 635 24.02 -0.38 -4.18
CA ASN A 635 24.12 -0.93 -2.81
C ASN A 635 24.95 -2.23 -2.76
N ASN A 636 25.30 -2.80 -3.92
CA ASN A 636 26.17 -3.96 -4.07
C ASN A 636 27.52 -3.60 -4.73
N TYR A 637 27.95 -2.34 -4.66
CA TYR A 637 29.25 -1.94 -5.19
C TYR A 637 30.39 -2.71 -4.50
N LEU A 638 31.28 -3.30 -5.29
CA LEU A 638 32.34 -4.20 -4.84
C LEU A 638 31.84 -5.36 -3.96
N GLU A 639 30.61 -5.82 -4.17
CA GLU A 639 30.03 -6.99 -3.47
C GLU A 639 29.92 -6.78 -1.95
N LYS A 640 29.79 -5.52 -1.52
CA LYS A 640 29.75 -5.12 -0.11
C LYS A 640 28.34 -4.97 0.44
N TYR A 641 27.33 -5.48 -0.26
CA TYR A 641 25.96 -5.39 0.22
C TYR A 641 25.80 -6.07 1.59
N GLU A 642 25.25 -5.32 2.53
CA GLU A 642 24.82 -5.76 3.86
C GLU A 642 23.60 -4.93 4.25
N GLU A 643 22.51 -5.57 4.66
CA GLU A 643 21.29 -4.89 5.07
C GLU A 643 20.65 -5.58 6.28
N PHE A 644 20.20 -4.79 7.25
CA PHE A 644 19.50 -5.26 8.44
C PHE A 644 18.03 -5.54 8.13
N ASP A 645 17.54 -6.72 8.49
CA ASP A 645 16.12 -7.06 8.42
C ASP A 645 15.46 -6.92 9.80
N PRO A 646 14.57 -5.93 10.01
CA PRO A 646 13.87 -5.77 11.28
C PRO A 646 12.90 -6.91 11.60
N ASN A 647 12.55 -7.76 10.62
CA ASN A 647 11.67 -8.91 10.84
C ASN A 647 12.40 -10.14 11.40
N ILE A 648 13.74 -10.12 11.51
CA ILE A 648 14.51 -11.19 12.14
C ILE A 648 14.33 -11.10 13.67
N ILE A 649 13.82 -12.18 14.26
CA ILE A 649 13.49 -12.25 15.70
C ILE A 649 14.74 -11.99 16.56
N GLN A 650 14.61 -11.06 17.51
CA GLN A 650 15.62 -10.73 18.53
C GLN A 650 15.03 -10.87 19.94
N PRO A 651 15.69 -11.56 20.89
CA PRO A 651 16.89 -12.38 20.77
C PRO A 651 16.61 -13.74 20.09
N LEU A 652 17.67 -14.51 19.80
CA LEU A 652 17.60 -15.85 19.23
C LEU A 652 16.60 -16.73 20.01
N PRO A 653 15.54 -17.26 19.35
CA PRO A 653 14.51 -18.05 20.01
C PRO A 653 15.09 -19.22 20.82
N GLY A 654 14.67 -19.35 22.08
CA GLY A 654 15.08 -20.44 22.96
C GLY A 654 16.48 -20.32 23.57
N SER A 655 17.17 -19.18 23.43
CA SER A 655 18.44 -18.91 24.09
C SER A 655 18.26 -18.41 25.54
N ASP A 656 18.97 -19.04 26.48
CA ASP A 656 19.11 -18.58 27.88
C ASP A 656 20.60 -18.69 28.30
N PRO A 657 21.31 -17.56 28.54
CA PRO A 657 20.81 -16.19 28.47
C PRO A 657 20.46 -15.77 27.02
N PRO A 658 19.63 -14.74 26.84
CA PRO A 658 19.33 -14.14 25.54
C PRO A 658 20.59 -13.88 24.71
N VAL A 659 20.69 -14.49 23.53
CA VAL A 659 21.75 -14.24 22.55
C VAL A 659 21.15 -13.49 21.37
N PRO A 660 21.73 -12.38 20.87
CA PRO A 660 21.23 -11.72 19.67
C PRO A 660 21.27 -12.64 18.44
N SER A 661 20.21 -12.62 17.63
CA SER A 661 20.20 -13.25 16.30
C SER A 661 21.04 -12.43 15.31
N ASP A 662 21.59 -13.06 14.29
CA ASP A 662 22.22 -12.34 13.16
C ASP A 662 21.13 -11.69 12.31
N GLY A 663 20.91 -10.39 12.48
CA GLY A 663 19.85 -9.64 11.80
C GLY A 663 20.20 -9.15 10.39
N TYR A 664 21.31 -9.58 9.78
CA TYR A 664 21.82 -8.99 8.53
C TYR A 664 21.85 -9.98 7.36
N TYR A 665 21.26 -9.60 6.23
CA TYR A 665 21.52 -10.21 4.93
C TYR A 665 22.80 -9.64 4.34
N ARG A 666 23.64 -10.51 3.78
CA ARG A 666 24.91 -10.12 3.14
C ARG A 666 24.98 -10.70 1.74
N PHE A 667 25.67 -10.01 0.84
CA PHE A 667 25.87 -10.49 -0.54
C PHE A 667 26.40 -11.92 -0.53
N GLU A 668 25.83 -12.77 -1.39
CA GLU A 668 26.23 -14.17 -1.48
C GLU A 668 26.58 -14.57 -2.92
N GLY A 669 25.91 -14.02 -3.94
CA GLY A 669 26.26 -14.38 -5.31
C GLY A 669 25.44 -13.74 -6.43
N TYR A 670 25.74 -14.18 -7.65
CA TYR A 670 25.09 -13.81 -8.90
C TYR A 670 24.45 -15.02 -9.58
N GLN A 671 23.27 -14.81 -10.16
CA GLN A 671 22.59 -15.75 -11.04
C GLN A 671 22.34 -15.08 -12.39
N ILE A 672 22.76 -15.73 -13.48
CA ILE A 672 22.58 -15.24 -14.84
C ILE A 672 21.66 -16.18 -15.60
N PHE A 673 20.56 -15.64 -16.10
CA PHE A 673 19.53 -16.36 -16.83
C PHE A 673 19.58 -16.01 -18.31
N GLN A 674 19.43 -17.02 -19.17
CA GLN A 674 19.02 -16.81 -20.56
C GLN A 674 17.49 -16.76 -20.60
N LEU A 675 16.95 -15.73 -21.25
CA LEU A 675 15.51 -15.55 -21.45
C LEU A 675 15.09 -16.02 -22.85
N LYS A 676 13.85 -16.50 -22.97
CA LYS A 676 13.29 -16.95 -24.24
C LYS A 676 13.13 -15.81 -25.25
N ASN A 677 12.81 -14.61 -24.79
CA ASN A 677 12.68 -13.39 -25.59
C ASN A 677 12.72 -12.13 -24.70
N ALA A 678 12.71 -10.95 -25.32
CA ALA A 678 12.77 -9.64 -24.65
C ALA A 678 11.60 -9.30 -23.73
N GLN A 679 10.49 -10.04 -23.76
CA GLN A 679 9.27 -9.77 -22.98
C GLN A 679 9.19 -10.59 -21.69
N VAL A 680 10.12 -11.51 -21.46
CA VAL A 680 10.17 -12.31 -20.23
C VAL A 680 10.65 -11.42 -19.08
N SER A 681 9.90 -11.37 -17.98
CA SER A 681 10.25 -10.59 -16.79
C SER A 681 10.94 -11.46 -15.73
N VAL A 682 11.47 -10.81 -14.69
CA VAL A 682 12.06 -11.47 -13.52
C VAL A 682 11.05 -12.35 -12.77
N ASP A 683 9.75 -12.07 -12.87
CA ASP A 683 8.69 -12.88 -12.26
C ASP A 683 8.61 -14.30 -12.86
N ASN A 684 9.23 -14.51 -14.03
CA ASN A 684 9.21 -15.77 -14.76
C ASN A 684 10.50 -16.60 -14.59
N ILE A 685 11.42 -16.19 -13.72
CA ILE A 685 12.73 -16.87 -13.57
C ILE A 685 12.60 -18.33 -13.11
N TYR A 686 11.51 -18.68 -12.43
CA TYR A 686 11.21 -20.04 -12.00
C TYR A 686 10.42 -20.85 -13.04
N ASP A 687 10.06 -20.26 -14.19
CA ASP A 687 9.44 -20.97 -15.32
C ASP A 687 10.51 -21.43 -16.32
N PRO A 688 10.86 -22.73 -16.38
CA PRO A 688 11.91 -23.25 -17.26
C PRO A 688 11.59 -23.15 -18.76
N ASP A 689 10.34 -22.87 -19.12
CA ASP A 689 9.91 -22.61 -20.49
C ASP A 689 10.11 -21.15 -20.92
N LEU A 690 10.40 -20.25 -19.97
CA LEU A 690 10.60 -18.82 -20.19
C LEU A 690 12.00 -18.33 -19.81
N ALA A 691 12.62 -18.87 -18.76
CA ALA A 691 13.94 -18.50 -18.27
C ALA A 691 14.76 -19.75 -17.89
N ARG A 692 16.07 -19.73 -18.15
CA ARG A 692 17.00 -20.82 -17.79
C ARG A 692 18.29 -20.26 -17.21
N LEU A 693 18.68 -20.74 -16.02
CA LEU A 693 19.96 -20.41 -15.40
C LEU A 693 21.11 -20.92 -16.27
N VAL A 694 22.03 -20.03 -16.67
CA VAL A 694 23.17 -20.35 -17.54
C VAL A 694 24.53 -20.12 -16.88
N ALA A 695 24.59 -19.31 -15.82
CA ALA A 695 25.75 -19.18 -14.97
C ALA A 695 25.33 -18.81 -13.54
N GLN A 696 26.10 -19.26 -12.55
CA GLN A 696 25.92 -18.92 -11.15
C GLN A 696 27.27 -18.84 -10.47
N TYR A 697 27.47 -17.80 -9.67
CA TYR A 697 28.69 -17.51 -8.93
C TYR A 697 28.34 -17.17 -7.50
N ASP A 698 29.01 -17.78 -6.54
CA ASP A 698 28.79 -17.64 -5.11
C ASP A 698 30.10 -17.34 -4.39
N ILE A 699 30.02 -16.64 -3.25
CA ILE A 699 31.18 -16.45 -2.38
C ILE A 699 31.68 -17.80 -1.94
N LYS A 700 33.01 -17.98 -1.94
CA LYS A 700 33.64 -19.20 -1.43
C LYS A 700 33.65 -19.26 0.10
N ASN A 701 32.51 -19.60 0.70
CA ASN A 701 32.29 -19.62 2.16
C ASN A 701 31.64 -20.93 2.66
N GLY A 702 31.40 -21.90 1.78
CA GLY A 702 30.79 -23.21 2.08
C GLY A 702 29.27 -23.26 1.92
N ILE A 703 28.62 -22.16 1.55
CA ILE A 703 27.19 -22.10 1.27
C ILE A 703 26.95 -22.54 -0.18
N THR A 704 26.48 -23.77 -0.34
CA THR A 704 26.23 -24.36 -1.66
C THR A 704 24.75 -24.50 -1.98
N LYS A 705 23.88 -24.53 -0.97
CA LYS A 705 22.45 -24.76 -1.17
C LYS A 705 21.62 -23.88 -0.26
N ILE A 706 20.74 -23.10 -0.87
CA ILE A 706 19.84 -22.20 -0.14
C ILE A 706 18.40 -22.54 -0.51
N VAL A 707 17.57 -22.69 0.52
CA VAL A 707 16.18 -23.13 0.39
C VAL A 707 15.31 -22.17 1.20
N ASN A 708 14.40 -21.50 0.51
CA ASN A 708 13.31 -20.77 1.16
C ASN A 708 12.16 -21.74 1.47
N PHE A 709 11.40 -21.44 2.51
CA PHE A 709 10.30 -22.26 3.02
C PHE A 709 9.02 -21.43 2.96
N ASN A 710 8.35 -21.51 1.82
CA ASN A 710 7.13 -20.75 1.56
C ASN A 710 5.94 -21.51 2.14
N TYR A 711 5.13 -20.87 2.98
CA TYR A 711 3.92 -21.51 3.51
C TYR A 711 2.97 -21.86 2.36
N SER A 712 2.58 -23.13 2.28
CA SER A 712 1.56 -23.60 1.34
C SER A 712 0.29 -23.92 2.11
N ASP A 713 -0.73 -23.09 1.90
CA ASP A 713 -2.06 -23.30 2.51
C ASP A 713 -2.67 -24.64 2.08
N TYR A 714 -2.42 -25.07 0.85
CA TYR A 714 -2.90 -26.37 0.34
C TYR A 714 -2.37 -27.55 1.16
N LEU A 715 -1.12 -27.46 1.61
CA LEU A 715 -0.50 -28.50 2.43
C LEU A 715 -0.62 -28.20 3.94
N GLY A 716 -1.08 -27.01 4.32
CA GLY A 716 -1.06 -26.49 5.68
C GLY A 716 0.35 -26.45 6.28
N ALA A 717 1.38 -26.30 5.43
CA ALA A 717 2.78 -26.50 5.80
C ALA A 717 3.73 -25.67 4.94
N ASN A 718 4.90 -25.36 5.50
CA ASN A 718 6.01 -24.74 4.77
C ASN A 718 6.59 -25.69 3.73
N VAL A 719 6.62 -25.24 2.48
CA VAL A 719 7.14 -25.96 1.33
C VAL A 719 8.52 -25.43 0.95
N PRO A 720 9.53 -26.31 0.84
CA PRO A 720 10.86 -25.90 0.42
C PRO A 720 10.88 -25.52 -1.06
N VAL A 721 11.38 -24.33 -1.36
CA VAL A 721 11.72 -23.83 -2.69
C VAL A 721 13.23 -23.70 -2.78
N LEU A 722 13.83 -24.38 -3.74
CA LEU A 722 15.27 -24.34 -3.98
C LEU A 722 15.62 -23.06 -4.73
N GLU A 723 16.30 -22.15 -4.06
CA GLU A 723 16.67 -20.84 -4.63
C GLU A 723 18.06 -20.89 -5.26
N VAL A 724 18.98 -21.59 -4.59
CA VAL A 724 20.38 -21.71 -5.00
C VAL A 724 20.82 -23.16 -4.85
N ASP A 725 21.38 -23.71 -5.92
CA ASP A 725 22.13 -24.98 -5.95
C ASP A 725 23.50 -24.71 -6.59
N GLY A 726 24.36 -24.06 -5.81
CA GLY A 726 25.66 -23.53 -6.18
C GLY A 726 26.83 -24.45 -5.93
N GLY A 727 27.98 -24.01 -6.45
CA GLY A 727 29.21 -24.79 -6.45
C GLY A 727 30.24 -24.35 -5.41
N ASP A 728 30.01 -23.24 -4.68
CA ASP A 728 30.99 -22.60 -3.80
C ASP A 728 32.31 -22.29 -4.54
N ASN A 729 32.17 -21.81 -5.78
CA ASN A 729 33.28 -21.69 -6.73
C ASN A 729 34.03 -20.36 -6.61
N GLY A 730 33.47 -19.38 -5.89
CA GLY A 730 33.96 -18.01 -5.84
C GLY A 730 33.31 -17.13 -6.91
N ILE A 731 33.38 -15.81 -6.68
CA ILE A 731 32.82 -14.83 -7.61
C ILE A 731 33.73 -14.69 -8.85
N GLU A 732 33.15 -14.84 -10.04
CA GLU A 732 33.78 -14.49 -11.31
C GLU A 732 33.11 -13.26 -11.93
N HIS A 733 33.92 -12.29 -12.36
CA HIS A 733 33.45 -11.07 -13.02
C HIS A 733 33.45 -11.17 -14.55
N SER A 734 33.92 -12.29 -15.09
CA SER A 734 33.85 -12.56 -16.52
C SER A 734 33.68 -14.04 -16.76
N PHE A 735 33.01 -14.42 -17.83
CA PHE A 735 32.83 -15.82 -18.22
C PHE A 735 32.36 -15.96 -19.66
N VAL A 736 32.31 -17.20 -20.16
CA VAL A 736 31.96 -17.49 -21.55
C VAL A 736 30.65 -18.23 -21.65
N LEU A 737 29.75 -17.73 -22.51
CA LEU A 737 28.55 -18.42 -22.95
C LEU A 737 28.73 -18.85 -24.41
N SER A 738 28.60 -20.15 -24.66
CA SER A 738 28.70 -20.75 -26.00
C SER A 738 27.51 -21.62 -26.38
N GLN A 739 26.52 -21.72 -25.47
CA GLN A 739 25.34 -22.56 -25.66
C GLN A 739 24.03 -21.77 -25.54
N ASP A 740 23.06 -22.12 -26.38
CA ASP A 740 21.66 -21.70 -26.32
C ASP A 740 20.88 -22.66 -25.44
N ALA A 741 20.51 -22.21 -24.24
CA ALA A 741 19.78 -23.00 -23.26
C ALA A 741 18.39 -23.45 -23.75
N PHE A 742 17.79 -22.82 -24.77
CA PHE A 742 16.47 -23.19 -25.31
C PHE A 742 16.55 -24.03 -26.58
N ALA A 743 17.74 -24.30 -27.11
CA ALA A 743 17.90 -25.13 -28.30
C ALA A 743 17.61 -26.61 -28.00
N THR A 744 16.93 -27.28 -28.92
CA THR A 744 16.56 -28.70 -28.80
C THR A 744 17.56 -29.66 -29.46
N ASP A 745 18.25 -29.21 -30.51
CA ASP A 745 19.17 -30.04 -31.30
C ASP A 745 20.64 -29.57 -31.16
N ASP A 746 21.05 -28.59 -31.96
CA ASP A 746 22.37 -27.98 -31.86
C ASP A 746 22.33 -26.88 -30.81
N VAL A 747 22.88 -27.19 -29.63
CA VAL A 747 22.91 -26.26 -28.50
C VAL A 747 23.92 -25.13 -28.66
N ARG A 748 24.74 -25.11 -29.72
CA ARG A 748 25.71 -24.01 -29.91
C ARG A 748 24.98 -22.70 -30.23
N LEU A 749 25.53 -21.59 -29.74
CA LEU A 749 25.05 -20.29 -30.18
C LEU A 749 25.19 -20.15 -31.71
N VAL A 750 24.26 -19.39 -32.30
CA VAL A 750 24.18 -19.16 -33.74
C VAL A 750 24.49 -17.70 -34.02
N ASN A 751 25.44 -17.46 -34.92
CA ASN A 751 25.79 -16.08 -35.29
C ASN A 751 24.61 -15.33 -35.91
N ASN A 752 24.52 -14.04 -35.59
CA ASN A 752 23.46 -13.12 -36.01
C ASN A 752 22.05 -13.51 -35.50
N LYS A 753 21.96 -14.38 -34.50
CA LYS A 753 20.74 -14.59 -33.70
C LYS A 753 20.88 -13.76 -32.42
N GLN A 754 19.84 -12.99 -32.09
CA GLN A 754 19.80 -12.23 -30.85
C GLN A 754 19.33 -13.11 -29.69
N TYR A 755 20.08 -13.06 -28.61
CA TYR A 755 19.85 -13.73 -27.33
C TYR A 755 19.58 -12.67 -26.26
N TYR A 756 18.89 -13.07 -25.19
CA TYR A 756 18.48 -12.17 -24.12
C TYR A 756 18.93 -12.75 -22.78
N TYR A 757 19.55 -11.92 -21.96
CA TYR A 757 20.08 -12.31 -20.65
C TYR A 757 19.57 -11.38 -19.56
N LEU A 758 19.50 -11.89 -18.34
CA LEU A 758 19.14 -11.15 -17.13
C LEU A 758 20.05 -11.61 -16.00
N ALA A 759 20.49 -10.68 -15.16
CA ALA A 759 21.26 -10.97 -13.96
C ALA A 759 20.45 -10.66 -12.71
N ILE A 760 20.64 -11.48 -11.68
CA ILE A 760 20.17 -11.26 -10.32
C ILE A 760 21.39 -11.35 -9.41
N ALA A 761 21.51 -10.42 -8.47
CA ALA A 761 22.36 -10.59 -7.30
C ALA A 761 21.49 -11.07 -6.14
N TYR A 762 22.03 -11.91 -5.27
CA TYR A 762 21.31 -12.39 -4.09
C TYR A 762 22.17 -12.34 -2.83
N ALA A 763 21.49 -12.26 -1.71
CA ALA A 763 22.04 -12.23 -0.38
C ALA A 763 21.57 -13.43 0.44
N TYR A 764 22.32 -13.70 1.51
CA TYR A 764 22.09 -14.79 2.43
C TYR A 764 22.11 -14.33 3.88
N ASN A 765 21.17 -14.88 4.67
CA ASN A 765 21.18 -14.89 6.13
C ASN A 765 20.58 -16.21 6.59
N ASN A 766 21.06 -16.79 7.69
CA ASN A 766 20.47 -17.99 8.27
C ASN A 766 20.67 -17.97 9.79
N TYR A 767 20.05 -16.99 10.47
CA TYR A 767 20.25 -16.77 11.90
C TYR A 767 19.89 -18.00 12.75
N LEU A 768 18.93 -18.79 12.28
CA LEU A 768 18.54 -20.07 12.87
C LEU A 768 18.01 -20.99 11.77
N GLN A 769 18.62 -22.17 11.61
CA GLN A 769 18.19 -23.14 10.62
C GLN A 769 16.73 -23.57 10.85
N TYR A 770 15.88 -23.43 9.83
CA TYR A 770 14.51 -23.94 9.86
C TYR A 770 14.44 -25.46 9.67
N GLY A 771 13.47 -26.08 10.35
CA GLY A 771 13.09 -27.48 10.22
C GLY A 771 11.66 -27.71 10.72
N VAL A 772 11.03 -28.80 10.29
CA VAL A 772 9.60 -29.07 10.58
C VAL A 772 9.30 -29.42 12.04
N ASP A 773 10.32 -29.83 12.79
CA ASP A 773 10.20 -30.23 14.19
C ASP A 773 10.91 -29.25 15.13
N PHE A 774 10.40 -29.11 16.35
CA PHE A 774 11.07 -28.35 17.41
C PHE A 774 12.47 -28.93 17.72
N PRO A 775 13.51 -28.09 17.94
CA PRO A 775 13.49 -26.63 18.07
C PRO A 775 13.60 -25.86 16.73
N TYR A 776 13.77 -26.55 15.61
CA TYR A 776 14.02 -25.93 14.30
C TYR A 776 12.76 -25.34 13.65
N SER A 777 11.57 -25.62 14.19
CA SER A 777 10.30 -25.02 13.73
C SER A 777 10.20 -23.50 13.94
N GLN A 778 11.14 -22.92 14.68
CA GLN A 778 11.26 -21.47 14.92
C GLN A 778 12.41 -20.84 14.09
N GLY A 779 13.03 -21.61 13.19
CA GLY A 779 14.10 -21.10 12.34
C GLY A 779 13.63 -20.18 11.22
N GLN A 780 14.59 -19.53 10.57
CA GLN A 780 14.37 -18.62 9.46
C GLN A 780 13.83 -19.36 8.24
N THR A 781 12.67 -18.93 7.76
CA THR A 781 12.02 -19.52 6.59
C THR A 781 12.56 -18.98 5.27
N HIS A 782 13.17 -17.80 5.24
CA HIS A 782 13.62 -17.15 4.00
C HIS A 782 15.13 -16.82 4.01
N PRO A 783 16.04 -17.80 4.04
CA PRO A 783 17.48 -17.51 4.06
C PRO A 783 18.03 -16.85 2.79
N TYR A 784 17.32 -16.93 1.66
CA TYR A 784 17.67 -16.29 0.39
C TYR A 784 16.89 -14.99 0.18
N LEU A 785 17.59 -13.91 -0.15
CA LEU A 785 17.01 -12.62 -0.53
C LEU A 785 17.55 -12.16 -1.90
N ALA A 786 16.68 -12.13 -2.91
CA ALA A 786 17.03 -11.62 -4.24
C ALA A 786 17.02 -10.09 -4.28
N GLY A 787 17.93 -9.51 -5.07
CA GLY A 787 17.89 -8.12 -5.48
C GLY A 787 16.67 -7.78 -6.32
N ARG A 788 16.11 -6.59 -6.10
CA ARG A 788 15.01 -6.04 -6.92
C ARG A 788 15.40 -4.81 -7.74
N LYS A 789 16.60 -4.27 -7.53
CA LYS A 789 17.14 -3.11 -8.25
C LYS A 789 18.01 -3.53 -9.44
N ASN A 790 18.08 -2.66 -10.45
CA ASN A 790 18.83 -2.86 -11.70
C ASN A 790 18.43 -4.13 -12.50
N ILE A 791 17.17 -4.54 -12.41
CA ILE A 791 16.65 -5.69 -13.16
C ILE A 791 16.42 -5.29 -14.62
N LYS A 792 17.37 -5.64 -15.49
CA LYS A 792 17.38 -5.28 -16.91
C LYS A 792 17.53 -6.52 -17.80
N THR A 793 16.96 -6.45 -19.00
CA THR A 793 17.20 -7.43 -20.06
C THR A 793 18.30 -6.94 -20.98
N TYR A 794 19.34 -7.75 -21.15
CA TYR A 794 20.48 -7.46 -22.00
C TYR A 794 20.43 -8.27 -23.29
N PRO A 795 20.35 -7.62 -24.47
CA PRO A 795 20.47 -8.31 -25.74
C PRO A 795 21.95 -8.57 -26.08
N ALA A 796 22.25 -9.74 -26.63
CA ALA A 796 23.56 -10.07 -27.18
C ALA A 796 23.41 -10.90 -28.46
N MET A 797 24.26 -10.66 -29.46
CA MET A 797 24.20 -11.29 -30.77
C MET A 797 25.59 -11.74 -31.22
N PRO A 798 25.99 -13.00 -30.99
CA PRO A 798 27.30 -13.48 -31.44
C PRO A 798 27.44 -13.31 -32.95
N HIS A 799 28.63 -12.98 -33.42
CA HIS A 799 28.87 -12.75 -34.84
C HIS A 799 30.33 -13.04 -35.22
N LEU A 800 30.57 -13.30 -36.50
CA LEU A 800 31.93 -13.36 -37.03
C LEU A 800 32.58 -11.99 -36.91
N THR A 801 33.84 -11.93 -36.47
CA THR A 801 34.61 -10.69 -36.51
C THR A 801 34.94 -10.35 -37.98
N VAL A 802 34.22 -9.39 -38.56
CA VAL A 802 34.44 -8.94 -39.95
C VAL A 802 35.01 -7.52 -39.95
N ASN A 803 36.25 -7.34 -40.41
CA ASN A 803 36.96 -6.05 -40.48
C ASN A 803 37.16 -5.31 -39.13
N GLY A 804 37.07 -6.02 -37.99
CA GLY A 804 37.34 -5.49 -36.65
C GLY A 804 38.68 -5.98 -36.06
N THR A 805 38.93 -5.63 -34.79
CA THR A 805 40.10 -6.11 -34.03
C THR A 805 40.03 -7.63 -33.88
N VAL A 806 40.93 -8.35 -34.52
CA VAL A 806 41.11 -9.80 -34.31
C VAL A 806 41.88 -10.00 -33.01
N LEU A 807 41.20 -10.51 -31.99
CA LEU A 807 41.82 -10.91 -30.73
C LEU A 807 42.66 -12.18 -30.98
N ASN A 808 43.99 -12.07 -30.85
CA ASN A 808 44.93 -13.22 -30.93
C ASN A 808 45.11 -13.93 -29.57
N SER A 809 44.09 -13.85 -28.71
CA SER A 809 44.06 -14.38 -27.35
C SER A 809 42.68 -14.98 -27.11
N ASN A 810 42.63 -16.14 -26.47
CA ASN A 810 41.40 -16.76 -26.00
C ASN A 810 40.99 -16.17 -24.65
N TYR A 811 39.72 -16.37 -24.28
CA TYR A 811 39.27 -16.09 -22.92
C TYR A 811 40.15 -16.83 -21.89
N GLY A 812 40.64 -16.12 -20.87
CA GLY A 812 41.56 -16.64 -19.85
C GLY A 812 43.05 -16.53 -20.19
N ASP A 813 43.43 -16.10 -21.40
CA ASP A 813 44.84 -15.84 -21.73
C ASP A 813 45.33 -14.58 -21.00
N SER A 814 46.28 -14.74 -20.07
CA SER A 814 46.96 -13.61 -19.41
C SER A 814 48.43 -13.52 -19.83
N PRO A 815 48.98 -12.30 -19.99
CA PRO A 815 50.42 -12.16 -20.13
C PRO A 815 51.10 -12.70 -18.86
N LYS A 816 52.21 -13.42 -19.01
CA LYS A 816 52.96 -13.94 -17.87
C LYS A 816 53.62 -12.78 -17.10
N ILE A 817 52.94 -12.28 -16.07
CA ILE A 817 53.45 -11.21 -15.21
C ILE A 817 54.36 -11.83 -14.14
N THR A 818 55.61 -11.38 -14.05
CA THR A 818 56.55 -11.78 -12.99
C THR A 818 56.92 -10.53 -12.19
N ARG A 819 56.51 -10.47 -10.92
CA ARG A 819 56.86 -9.37 -10.00
C ARG A 819 58.34 -9.49 -9.59
N ILE A 820 59.17 -8.59 -10.10
CA ILE A 820 60.63 -8.58 -9.80
C ILE A 820 60.93 -7.71 -8.56
N MET A 821 60.23 -6.58 -8.37
CA MET A 821 60.22 -5.71 -7.17
C MET A 821 59.19 -4.58 -7.33
N GLY A 822 58.67 -4.03 -6.22
CA GLY A 822 57.79 -2.85 -6.17
C GLY A 822 56.41 -3.11 -5.54
N ASN A 823 55.84 -2.09 -4.89
CA ASN A 823 54.41 -2.02 -4.56
C ASN A 823 53.70 -1.40 -5.77
N GLY A 824 52.61 -2.02 -6.23
CA GLY A 824 51.84 -1.55 -7.38
C GLY A 824 51.34 -0.11 -7.21
N ASN A 825 51.20 0.61 -8.31
CA ASN A 825 50.58 1.94 -8.31
C ASN A 825 49.16 1.81 -7.74
N GLY A 826 48.89 2.43 -6.59
CA GLY A 826 47.58 2.38 -5.93
C GLY A 826 47.44 1.41 -4.74
N GLY A 827 48.50 0.70 -4.31
CA GLY A 827 48.48 -0.03 -3.03
C GLY A 827 47.75 -1.39 -3.02
N MET A 828 47.27 -1.87 -4.16
CA MET A 828 46.67 -3.21 -4.28
C MET A 828 47.75 -4.30 -4.46
N ASN A 829 47.61 -5.42 -3.74
CA ASN A 829 48.46 -6.61 -3.94
C ASN A 829 48.05 -7.33 -5.24
N LEU A 830 49.05 -7.79 -6.00
CA LEU A 830 48.90 -8.54 -7.26
C LEU A 830 49.21 -10.04 -7.06
N ASP A 831 49.09 -10.52 -5.83
CA ASP A 831 49.46 -11.89 -5.45
C ASP A 831 48.26 -12.83 -5.49
#